data_AF-A0A098LKL5-F1
#
_entry.id   AF-A0A098LKL5-F1
#
_cell.length_a   1.000
_cell.length_b   1.000
_cell.length_c   1.000
_cell.angle_alpha   90.00
_cell.angle_beta   90.00
_cell.angle_gamma   90.00
#
_symmetry.space_group_name_H-M   'P 1'
#
loop_
_entity.id
_entity.type
_entity.pdbx_description
1 polymer ?
#
loop_
_entity_poly.entity_id
_entity_poly.type
_entity_poly.pdbx_seq_one_letter_code
_entity_poly.pdbx_strand_id
1 'polypeptide(L)'
;MTLSKKYPVKFSVAMTTYNHEKYLAHTLDCIFAQIHDYSFEIVISDDCSTDSTQEIIKDYHKKYPDIIVPILHDKNIGVSKNCLHNLRSCRGEYIVTLDGDDYFTEPNKLKWQIEFLDKNPDFVISCHRFQRFYEDTGRFDIDFYPELFTNNPDGFEFGPEKFFDQWLTQTLTVVFRSSAIDNTPQLESFKYCWDLTIFWTVMTKGKAYIHNFFGAVYRIHSEGHWSQKNLDKKYTQNYLIFEELLKFDPENIHIKRIFEIHQNNLLWRASENRKPLDLNKIENKSFTIVSDDTWGAEVYKALGIPYQTPFVGIHIYNKDFIKLVSNFENIINQNIQFVPISQSKYVKEFQENFGKPYPLGILGESIELHFIDYTSEEEAINQWNERKSKINYDHLFFKMDGTRETENIDEIKQFVSLGLKNKVCFLGFYQLGKVKNDPVKDELVIMENWAPVSEIFFPCSLSYFNVIDWLNGGKGYYTEQTPYNDTIFKTITGRAEFFLTFDKKDERKIDALTYPDAYHLKIDHETESVKIKYNKKATEFFHIPAQISNQELNESLFLDLSDPENRHVFLLTRGSNGTKLGLNLGARAEDNLYDFVFETEGIEQQLSDDFEWIHFDFSLFKVDLPTELMFSRIKSFYIYANPKEEAAGEIEIMALFSGSKEKFQEMLS
;
A
#
# COMPACT_ATOMS: atom_id res chain seq x y z
N MET A 1 32.68 -6.67 -31.03
CA MET A 1 32.42 -5.28 -31.47
C MET A 1 30.93 -5.14 -31.72
N THR A 2 30.18 -4.77 -30.68
CA THR A 2 28.75 -4.47 -30.77
C THR A 2 28.63 -3.09 -31.39
N LEU A 3 27.94 -2.95 -32.52
CA LEU A 3 27.66 -1.65 -33.12
C LEU A 3 26.97 -0.77 -32.05
N SER A 4 27.62 0.31 -31.62
CA SER A 4 27.04 1.24 -30.65
C SER A 4 25.76 1.81 -31.25
N LYS A 5 24.62 1.60 -30.59
CA LYS A 5 23.35 2.25 -30.93
C LYS A 5 23.62 3.76 -31.06
N LYS A 6 23.42 4.31 -32.25
CA LYS A 6 23.63 5.74 -32.49
C LYS A 6 22.35 6.46 -32.09
N TYR A 7 22.42 7.24 -31.02
CA TYR A 7 21.29 8.06 -30.56
C TYR A 7 21.16 9.32 -31.43
N PRO A 8 19.99 9.61 -32.01
CA PRO A 8 19.77 10.81 -32.83
C PRO A 8 19.79 12.13 -32.04
N VAL A 9 19.46 12.11 -30.75
CA VAL A 9 19.45 13.28 -29.86
C VAL A 9 20.19 12.97 -28.56
N LYS A 10 20.66 14.01 -27.86
CA LYS A 10 21.40 13.84 -26.60
C LYS A 10 20.49 13.33 -25.49
N PHE A 11 19.28 13.85 -25.38
CA PHE A 11 18.32 13.36 -24.40
C PHE A 11 16.87 13.42 -24.90
N SER A 12 16.03 12.56 -24.34
CA SER A 12 14.58 12.63 -24.47
C SER A 12 13.98 12.93 -23.10
N VAL A 13 13.04 13.86 -23.05
CA VAL A 13 12.16 14.00 -21.88
C VAL A 13 10.99 13.05 -22.05
N ALA A 14 10.89 12.06 -21.17
CA ALA A 14 9.80 11.10 -21.11
C ALA A 14 8.70 11.64 -20.18
N MET A 15 7.57 12.06 -20.77
CA MET A 15 6.50 12.74 -20.04
C MET A 15 5.16 12.03 -20.14
N THR A 16 4.63 11.58 -19.01
CA THR A 16 3.29 11.00 -18.93
C THR A 16 2.25 12.05 -18.53
N THR A 17 1.08 12.02 -19.16
CA THR A 17 -0.03 12.93 -18.86
C THR A 17 -1.37 12.20 -18.80
N TYR A 18 -2.24 12.63 -17.89
CA TYR A 18 -3.66 12.27 -17.87
C TYR A 18 -4.45 13.33 -17.08
N ASN A 19 -5.26 14.12 -17.76
CA ASN A 19 -6.02 15.24 -17.20
C ASN A 19 -5.15 16.31 -16.49
N HIS A 20 -4.09 16.78 -17.15
CA HIS A 20 -3.13 17.75 -16.63
C HIS A 20 -3.30 19.16 -17.23
N GLU A 21 -4.50 19.56 -17.69
CA GLU A 21 -4.70 20.84 -18.40
C GLU A 21 -4.20 22.08 -17.63
N LYS A 22 -4.26 22.01 -16.29
CA LYS A 22 -3.85 23.11 -15.40
C LYS A 22 -2.33 23.28 -15.30
N TYR A 23 -1.58 22.22 -15.57
CA TYR A 23 -0.16 22.14 -15.21
C TYR A 23 0.76 22.04 -16.43
N LEU A 24 0.33 21.32 -17.47
CA LEU A 24 1.19 20.90 -18.57
C LEU A 24 1.92 22.05 -19.27
N ALA A 25 1.26 23.19 -19.51
CA ALA A 25 1.90 24.32 -20.18
C ALA A 25 3.11 24.86 -19.39
N HIS A 26 2.97 25.00 -18.06
CA HIS A 26 4.06 25.44 -17.20
C HIS A 26 5.18 24.40 -17.12
N THR A 27 4.82 23.11 -17.07
CA THR A 27 5.77 21.99 -17.14
C THR A 27 6.58 22.00 -18.45
N LEU A 28 5.95 22.28 -19.59
CA LEU A 28 6.67 22.41 -20.85
C LEU A 28 7.57 23.64 -20.89
N ASP A 29 7.08 24.79 -20.42
CA ASP A 29 7.85 26.03 -20.40
C ASP A 29 9.12 25.92 -19.55
N CYS A 30 9.09 25.17 -18.44
CA CYS A 30 10.27 24.96 -17.60
C CYS A 30 11.36 24.12 -18.29
N ILE A 31 10.99 23.20 -19.19
CA ILE A 31 11.95 22.42 -20.00
C ILE A 31 12.64 23.34 -21.01
N PHE A 32 11.87 24.19 -21.70
CA PHE A 32 12.43 25.16 -22.66
C PHE A 32 13.30 26.23 -21.99
N ALA A 33 13.13 26.46 -20.68
CA ALA A 33 13.95 27.37 -19.90
C ALA A 33 15.31 26.77 -19.46
N GLN A 34 15.58 25.48 -19.71
CA GLN A 34 16.85 24.84 -19.38
C GLN A 34 18.00 25.38 -20.25
N ILE A 35 19.18 25.55 -19.66
CA ILE A 35 20.36 26.16 -20.28
C ILE A 35 21.36 25.06 -20.68
N HIS A 36 21.35 24.69 -21.96
CA HIS A 36 22.30 23.77 -22.57
C HIS A 36 22.31 23.89 -24.11
N ASP A 37 23.34 23.35 -24.75
CA ASP A 37 23.48 23.33 -26.22
C ASP A 37 23.18 21.95 -26.83
N TYR A 38 22.57 21.05 -26.05
CA TYR A 38 22.26 19.69 -26.47
C TYR A 38 21.03 19.61 -27.40
N SER A 39 21.05 18.67 -28.35
CA SER A 39 19.86 18.27 -29.08
C SER A 39 18.94 17.43 -28.20
N PHE A 40 17.63 17.66 -28.28
CA PHE A 40 16.66 16.95 -27.46
C PHE A 40 15.29 16.82 -28.13
N GLU A 41 14.49 15.92 -27.57
CA GLU A 41 13.06 15.79 -27.85
C GLU A 41 12.28 15.67 -26.54
N ILE A 42 10.99 15.96 -26.58
CA ILE A 42 10.04 15.77 -25.48
C ILE A 42 8.97 14.82 -25.98
N VAL A 43 8.98 13.60 -25.48
CA VAL A 43 8.00 12.56 -25.79
C VAL A 43 6.87 12.67 -24.77
N ILE A 44 5.71 13.14 -25.20
CA ILE A 44 4.55 13.35 -24.33
C ILE A 44 3.51 12.27 -24.65
N SER A 45 3.21 11.43 -23.67
CA SER A 45 2.27 10.31 -23.81
C SER A 45 1.03 10.54 -22.96
N ASP A 46 -0.08 10.80 -23.64
CA ASP A 46 -1.37 11.13 -23.05
C ASP A 46 -2.29 9.92 -22.99
N ASP A 47 -2.75 9.57 -21.77
CA ASP A 47 -3.56 8.37 -21.51
C ASP A 47 -5.06 8.57 -21.76
N CYS A 48 -5.39 9.18 -22.91
CA CYS A 48 -6.75 9.54 -23.31
C CYS A 48 -7.40 10.54 -22.33
N SER A 49 -6.74 11.67 -22.11
CA SER A 49 -7.27 12.77 -21.29
C SER A 49 -8.63 13.25 -21.81
N THR A 50 -9.51 13.60 -20.88
CA THR A 50 -10.87 14.11 -21.16
C THR A 50 -10.97 15.63 -21.07
N ASP A 51 -9.90 16.28 -20.63
CA ASP A 51 -9.78 17.73 -20.49
C ASP A 51 -8.98 18.34 -21.67
N SER A 52 -8.52 19.59 -21.53
CA SER A 52 -7.79 20.29 -22.59
C SER A 52 -6.33 19.81 -22.80
N THR A 53 -5.86 18.77 -22.08
CA THR A 53 -4.47 18.30 -22.13
C THR A 53 -4.01 17.97 -23.55
N GLN A 54 -4.81 17.20 -24.32
CA GLN A 54 -4.43 16.84 -25.69
C GLN A 54 -4.34 18.04 -26.64
N GLU A 55 -5.18 19.06 -26.43
CA GLU A 55 -5.13 20.28 -27.25
C GLU A 55 -3.86 21.09 -26.94
N ILE A 56 -3.48 21.20 -25.65
CA ILE A 56 -2.21 21.82 -25.25
C ILE A 56 -1.04 21.08 -25.93
N ILE A 57 -1.03 19.74 -25.91
CA ILE A 57 0.02 18.94 -26.57
C ILE A 57 0.09 19.25 -28.08
N LYS A 58 -1.06 19.29 -28.76
CA LYS A 58 -1.14 19.59 -30.21
C LYS A 58 -0.62 21.00 -30.52
N ASP A 59 -0.94 21.98 -29.67
CA ASP A 59 -0.47 23.36 -29.84
C ASP A 59 1.06 23.48 -29.69
N TYR A 60 1.63 22.83 -28.68
CA TYR A 60 3.09 22.78 -28.53
C TYR A 60 3.77 22.00 -29.66
N HIS A 61 3.18 20.90 -30.13
CA HIS A 61 3.68 20.17 -31.30
C HIS A 61 3.67 21.02 -32.56
N LYS A 62 2.59 21.77 -32.80
CA LYS A 62 2.52 22.71 -33.93
C LYS A 62 3.59 23.80 -33.86
N LYS A 63 3.90 24.28 -32.65
CA LYS A 63 4.93 25.31 -32.41
C LYS A 63 6.35 24.76 -32.52
N TYR A 64 6.57 23.51 -32.11
CA TYR A 64 7.88 22.86 -32.03
C TYR A 64 7.84 21.42 -32.60
N PRO A 65 7.59 21.24 -33.90
CA PRO A 65 7.30 19.93 -34.50
C PRO A 65 8.47 18.94 -34.47
N ASP A 66 9.71 19.45 -34.43
CA ASP A 66 10.93 18.63 -34.37
C ASP A 66 11.34 18.26 -32.94
N ILE A 67 10.72 18.89 -31.92
CA ILE A 67 11.06 18.70 -30.50
C ILE A 67 9.97 17.93 -29.78
N ILE A 68 8.70 18.31 -29.97
CA ILE A 68 7.56 17.70 -29.26
C ILE A 68 7.08 16.49 -30.06
N VAL A 69 7.11 15.31 -29.44
CA VAL A 69 6.66 14.04 -30.03
C VAL A 69 5.42 13.56 -29.27
N PRO A 70 4.21 13.80 -29.79
CA PRO A 70 2.98 13.40 -29.13
C PRO A 70 2.66 11.92 -29.35
N ILE A 71 2.27 11.24 -28.27
CA ILE A 71 1.67 9.90 -28.28
C ILE A 71 0.29 10.06 -27.64
N LEU A 72 -0.76 10.10 -28.45
CA LEU A 72 -2.14 10.30 -27.98
C LEU A 72 -2.88 8.96 -28.08
N HIS A 73 -3.25 8.38 -26.94
CA HIS A 73 -3.99 7.12 -26.93
C HIS A 73 -5.48 7.37 -27.22
N ASP A 74 -6.09 6.47 -28.00
CA ASP A 74 -7.54 6.50 -28.31
C ASP A 74 -8.40 6.01 -27.14
N LYS A 75 -7.79 5.36 -26.15
CA LYS A 75 -8.44 4.87 -24.93
C LYS A 75 -7.45 4.91 -23.77
N ASN A 76 -7.97 5.00 -22.55
CA ASN A 76 -7.14 4.88 -21.35
C ASN A 76 -6.57 3.45 -21.26
N ILE A 77 -5.25 3.33 -21.32
CA ILE A 77 -4.51 2.06 -21.22
C ILE A 77 -3.89 1.86 -19.83
N GLY A 78 -4.03 2.85 -18.95
CA GLY A 78 -3.48 2.88 -17.62
C GLY A 78 -2.04 3.38 -17.60
N VAL A 79 -1.71 4.08 -16.52
CA VAL A 79 -0.40 4.74 -16.32
C VAL A 79 0.80 3.80 -16.47
N SER A 80 0.72 2.49 -16.14
CA SER A 80 1.87 1.56 -16.32
C SER A 80 2.21 1.33 -17.79
N LYS A 81 1.19 1.06 -18.60
CA LYS A 81 1.36 0.86 -20.04
C LYS A 81 1.72 2.19 -20.73
N ASN A 82 1.11 3.29 -20.28
CA ASN A 82 1.40 4.62 -20.79
C ASN A 82 2.88 5.01 -20.51
N CYS A 83 3.35 4.81 -19.28
CA CYS A 83 4.74 5.08 -18.88
C CYS A 83 5.73 4.24 -19.69
N LEU A 84 5.49 2.93 -19.79
CA LEU A 84 6.38 2.04 -20.55
C LEU A 84 6.41 2.40 -22.04
N HIS A 85 5.26 2.69 -22.66
CA HIS A 85 5.19 3.10 -24.05
C HIS A 85 5.93 4.43 -24.29
N ASN A 86 5.78 5.38 -23.36
CA ASN A 86 6.52 6.64 -23.41
C ASN A 86 8.05 6.39 -23.40
N LEU A 87 8.54 5.64 -22.41
CA LEU A 87 9.96 5.32 -22.26
C LEU A 87 10.53 4.59 -23.48
N ARG A 88 9.78 3.64 -24.05
CA ARG A 88 10.19 2.89 -25.24
C ARG A 88 10.21 3.73 -26.52
N SER A 89 9.53 4.87 -26.53
CA SER A 89 9.46 5.79 -27.67
C SER A 89 10.59 6.83 -27.67
N CYS A 90 11.30 6.98 -26.55
CA CYS A 90 12.46 7.88 -26.45
C CYS A 90 13.65 7.42 -27.31
N ARG A 91 14.32 8.37 -27.96
CA ARG A 91 15.45 8.14 -28.86
C ARG A 91 16.76 8.80 -28.38
N GLY A 92 16.74 9.49 -27.25
CA GLY A 92 17.91 10.16 -26.69
C GLY A 92 18.96 9.21 -26.17
N GLU A 93 20.20 9.67 -26.04
CA GLU A 93 21.27 8.97 -25.33
C GLU A 93 20.95 8.86 -23.82
N TYR A 94 20.29 9.88 -23.29
CA TYR A 94 19.76 9.93 -21.93
C TYR A 94 18.24 10.08 -21.93
N ILE A 95 17.60 9.54 -20.90
CA ILE A 95 16.18 9.75 -20.61
C ILE A 95 16.07 10.64 -19.38
N VAL A 96 15.29 11.70 -19.50
CA VAL A 96 14.87 12.58 -18.42
C VAL A 96 13.42 12.23 -18.11
N THR A 97 13.11 11.82 -16.89
CA THR A 97 11.73 11.57 -16.49
C THR A 97 11.10 12.85 -15.93
N LEU A 98 9.84 13.13 -16.27
CA LEU A 98 9.07 14.26 -15.74
C LEU A 98 7.58 14.04 -15.98
N ASP A 99 6.75 14.05 -14.94
CA ASP A 99 5.31 13.98 -15.10
C ASP A 99 4.72 15.36 -15.46
N GLY A 100 3.60 15.37 -16.19
CA GLY A 100 3.04 16.60 -16.75
C GLY A 100 2.44 17.60 -15.75
N ASP A 101 2.45 17.26 -14.46
CA ASP A 101 2.02 18.07 -13.32
C ASP A 101 3.19 18.65 -12.51
N ASP A 102 4.42 18.18 -12.73
CA ASP A 102 5.63 18.64 -12.03
C ASP A 102 6.44 19.67 -12.83
N TYR A 103 7.46 20.29 -12.24
CA TYR A 103 8.28 21.27 -12.97
C TYR A 103 9.72 21.41 -12.44
N PHE A 104 10.62 21.82 -13.33
CA PHE A 104 12.00 22.16 -13.01
C PHE A 104 12.13 23.61 -12.53
N THR A 105 13.07 23.85 -11.62
CA THR A 105 13.34 25.18 -11.06
C THR A 105 14.78 25.64 -11.28
N GLU A 106 15.73 24.72 -11.46
CA GLU A 106 17.14 25.05 -11.73
C GLU A 106 17.42 25.04 -13.24
N PRO A 107 17.80 26.18 -13.84
CA PRO A 107 18.06 26.27 -15.29
C PRO A 107 19.21 25.37 -15.78
N ASN A 108 20.21 25.07 -14.94
CA ASN A 108 21.36 24.24 -15.34
C ASN A 108 21.20 22.76 -14.99
N LYS A 109 20.04 22.34 -14.47
CA LYS A 109 19.79 20.96 -13.99
C LYS A 109 20.22 19.93 -15.02
N LEU A 110 19.65 19.99 -16.22
CA LEU A 110 19.93 18.98 -17.26
C LEU A 110 21.40 18.97 -17.67
N LYS A 111 22.02 20.16 -17.76
CA LYS A 111 23.45 20.28 -18.08
C LYS A 111 24.31 19.58 -17.03
N TRP A 112 24.09 19.86 -15.75
CA TRP A 112 24.89 19.25 -14.66
C TRP A 112 24.73 17.73 -14.61
N GLN A 113 23.51 17.22 -14.73
CA GLN A 113 23.24 15.78 -14.69
C GLN A 113 23.85 15.04 -15.89
N ILE A 114 23.69 15.59 -17.10
CA ILE A 114 24.24 14.99 -18.32
C ILE A 114 25.77 15.05 -18.33
N GLU A 115 26.38 16.18 -17.97
CA GLU A 115 27.84 16.27 -17.88
C GLU A 115 28.42 15.32 -16.82
N PHE A 116 27.71 15.13 -15.70
CA PHE A 116 28.09 14.15 -14.69
C PHE A 116 28.11 12.74 -15.29
N LEU A 117 27.03 12.33 -15.96
CA LEU A 117 26.96 11.01 -16.59
C LEU A 117 28.02 10.87 -17.70
N ASP A 118 28.21 11.87 -18.56
CA ASP A 118 29.24 11.82 -19.62
C ASP A 118 30.65 11.57 -19.04
N LYS A 119 30.97 12.17 -17.88
CA LYS A 119 32.28 12.02 -17.22
C LYS A 119 32.41 10.73 -16.40
N ASN A 120 31.29 10.10 -16.04
CA ASN A 120 31.27 8.97 -15.10
C ASN A 120 30.49 7.77 -15.68
N PRO A 121 31.13 6.92 -16.50
CA PRO A 121 30.48 5.81 -17.22
C PRO A 121 29.89 4.71 -16.32
N ASP A 122 30.41 4.55 -15.09
CA ASP A 122 29.92 3.55 -14.13
C ASP A 122 28.56 3.91 -13.51
N PHE A 123 28.12 5.17 -13.70
CA PHE A 123 26.83 5.65 -13.23
C PHE A 123 25.80 5.59 -14.35
N VAL A 124 24.65 4.99 -14.03
CA VAL A 124 23.50 4.86 -14.93
C VAL A 124 22.40 5.86 -14.60
N ILE A 125 22.38 6.41 -13.38
CA ILE A 125 21.42 7.42 -12.91
C ILE A 125 22.17 8.62 -12.30
N SER A 126 21.73 9.82 -12.65
CA SER A 126 21.98 11.06 -11.92
C SER A 126 20.63 11.61 -11.45
N CYS A 127 20.48 11.90 -10.16
CA CYS A 127 19.32 12.56 -9.59
C CYS A 127 19.72 13.70 -8.65
N HIS A 128 18.76 14.46 -8.14
CA HIS A 128 19.02 15.59 -7.26
C HIS A 128 17.87 15.79 -6.26
N ARG A 129 18.04 16.74 -5.33
CA ARG A 129 17.04 17.09 -4.31
C ARG A 129 15.84 17.82 -4.91
N PHE A 130 14.67 17.69 -4.31
CA PHE A 130 13.45 18.33 -4.81
C PHE A 130 12.70 19.02 -3.68
N GLN A 131 11.85 19.97 -4.05
CA GLN A 131 10.89 20.57 -3.14
C GLN A 131 9.53 19.95 -3.37
N ARG A 132 8.67 19.92 -2.35
CA ARG A 132 7.28 19.47 -2.45
C ARG A 132 6.37 20.67 -2.29
N PHE A 133 5.47 20.90 -3.24
CA PHE A 133 4.52 22.00 -3.20
C PHE A 133 3.11 21.48 -2.98
N TYR A 134 2.48 21.82 -1.86
CA TYR A 134 1.12 21.42 -1.52
C TYR A 134 0.16 22.50 -2.01
N GLU A 135 -0.57 22.26 -3.09
CA GLU A 135 -1.40 23.28 -3.73
C GLU A 135 -2.54 23.75 -2.84
N ASP A 136 -3.14 22.82 -2.08
CA ASP A 136 -4.27 23.11 -1.20
C ASP A 136 -3.91 24.10 -0.08
N THR A 137 -2.63 24.15 0.33
CA THR A 137 -2.15 25.01 1.42
C THR A 137 -1.17 26.11 0.96
N GLY A 138 -0.63 26.01 -0.25
CA GLY A 138 0.44 26.86 -0.75
C GLY A 138 1.81 26.60 -0.11
N ARG A 139 1.97 25.48 0.62
CA ARG A 139 3.20 25.16 1.38
C ARG A 139 4.29 24.56 0.50
N PHE A 140 5.54 24.93 0.78
CA PHE A 140 6.73 24.28 0.25
C PHE A 140 7.47 23.52 1.36
N ASP A 141 7.74 22.24 1.12
CA ASP A 141 8.68 21.43 1.90
C ASP A 141 9.92 21.12 1.05
N ILE A 142 10.97 20.68 1.72
CA ILE A 142 12.11 20.00 1.08
C ILE A 142 11.83 18.49 0.94
N ASP A 143 12.75 17.77 0.30
CA ASP A 143 12.73 16.32 0.18
C ASP A 143 12.63 15.58 1.52
N PHE A 144 12.43 14.26 1.44
CA PHE A 144 12.10 13.43 2.60
C PHE A 144 13.26 13.23 3.60
N TYR A 145 14.51 13.45 3.17
CA TYR A 145 15.70 13.04 3.94
C TYR A 145 16.82 14.11 3.90
N PRO A 146 16.54 15.35 4.34
CA PRO A 146 17.51 16.44 4.28
C PRO A 146 18.80 16.18 5.06
N GLU A 147 18.73 15.38 6.12
CA GLU A 147 19.83 15.03 7.00
C GLU A 147 20.95 14.25 6.29
N LEU A 148 20.64 13.57 5.19
CA LEU A 148 21.64 12.81 4.42
C LEU A 148 22.69 13.71 3.78
N PHE A 149 22.37 14.98 3.58
CA PHE A 149 23.26 15.95 2.93
C PHE A 149 24.12 16.73 3.92
N THR A 150 23.87 16.62 5.23
CA THR A 150 24.66 17.30 6.26
C THR A 150 26.15 16.95 6.19
N ASN A 151 26.46 15.67 5.93
CA ASN A 151 27.83 15.18 5.77
C ASN A 151 28.21 14.89 4.30
N ASN A 152 27.32 15.20 3.35
CA ASN A 152 27.52 14.96 1.92
C ASN A 152 27.20 16.24 1.14
N PRO A 153 28.04 17.29 1.27
CA PRO A 153 27.73 18.62 0.78
C PRO A 153 27.61 18.70 -0.75
N ASP A 154 28.23 17.77 -1.49
CA ASP A 154 28.17 17.70 -2.95
C ASP A 154 27.15 16.66 -3.46
N GLY A 155 26.68 15.77 -2.58
CA GLY A 155 25.93 14.58 -2.95
C GLY A 155 26.65 13.27 -2.64
N PHE A 156 26.07 12.14 -3.02
CA PHE A 156 26.65 10.82 -2.77
C PHE A 156 26.20 9.75 -3.77
N GLU A 157 27.02 8.71 -3.91
CA GLU A 157 26.69 7.49 -4.64
C GLU A 157 25.69 6.62 -3.85
N PHE A 158 24.77 5.97 -4.55
CA PHE A 158 23.92 4.94 -3.99
C PHE A 158 23.64 3.82 -5.01
N GLY A 159 23.37 2.62 -4.48
CA GLY A 159 22.98 1.44 -5.26
C GLY A 159 21.53 1.02 -4.99
N PRO A 160 21.08 -0.09 -5.60
CA PRO A 160 19.70 -0.57 -5.47
C PRO A 160 19.31 -0.95 -4.04
N GLU A 161 20.27 -1.25 -3.16
CA GLU A 161 20.01 -1.51 -1.74
C GLU A 161 19.45 -0.27 -1.03
N LYS A 162 20.18 0.85 -1.10
CA LYS A 162 19.79 2.11 -0.47
C LYS A 162 18.55 2.74 -1.11
N PHE A 163 18.26 2.40 -2.36
CA PHE A 163 17.04 2.84 -3.06
C PHE A 163 15.76 2.39 -2.36
N PHE A 164 15.76 1.20 -1.74
CA PHE A 164 14.61 0.70 -0.99
C PHE A 164 14.60 1.16 0.47
N ASP A 165 15.77 1.49 1.03
CA ASP A 165 15.87 2.09 2.37
C ASP A 165 15.34 3.53 2.39
N GLN A 166 15.58 4.28 1.31
CA GLN A 166 15.34 5.72 1.23
C GLN A 166 14.84 6.08 -0.17
N TRP A 167 13.66 6.70 -0.24
CA TRP A 167 13.10 7.14 -1.50
C TRP A 167 13.78 8.43 -2.01
N LEU A 168 14.99 8.28 -2.53
CA LEU A 168 15.89 9.36 -2.96
C LEU A 168 15.57 9.90 -4.37
N THR A 169 14.80 9.16 -5.16
CA THR A 169 14.44 9.51 -6.53
C THR A 169 12.97 9.87 -6.61
N GLN A 170 12.65 10.90 -7.38
CA GLN A 170 11.30 11.17 -7.88
C GLN A 170 11.39 11.28 -9.40
N THR A 171 10.28 11.08 -10.11
CA THR A 171 10.27 11.11 -11.59
C THR A 171 10.95 12.37 -12.11
N LEU A 172 10.57 13.56 -11.66
CA LEU A 172 11.16 14.84 -12.04
C LEU A 172 12.66 15.01 -11.71
N THR A 173 13.26 14.18 -10.85
CA THR A 173 14.67 14.36 -10.44
C THR A 173 15.66 13.57 -11.28
N VAL A 174 15.21 12.54 -11.99
CA VAL A 174 16.09 11.52 -12.57
C VAL A 174 16.46 11.83 -14.02
N VAL A 175 17.75 11.66 -14.32
CA VAL A 175 18.29 11.47 -15.67
C VAL A 175 19.03 10.14 -15.68
N PHE A 176 18.74 9.28 -16.65
CA PHE A 176 19.38 7.97 -16.76
C PHE A 176 19.79 7.60 -18.18
N ARG A 177 20.72 6.66 -18.31
CA ARG A 177 21.21 6.20 -19.63
C ARG A 177 20.15 5.35 -20.34
N SER A 178 19.82 5.69 -21.58
CA SER A 178 18.89 4.88 -22.40
C SER A 178 19.37 3.43 -22.57
N SER A 179 20.70 3.22 -22.64
CA SER A 179 21.28 1.88 -22.75
C SER A 179 20.96 0.96 -21.55
N ALA A 180 20.57 1.51 -20.40
CA ALA A 180 20.19 0.72 -19.23
C ALA A 180 18.84 0.01 -19.40
N ILE A 181 17.99 0.47 -20.34
CA ILE A 181 16.68 -0.13 -20.63
C ILE A 181 16.62 -0.82 -22.00
N ASP A 182 17.60 -0.64 -22.89
CA ASP A 182 17.55 -1.15 -24.28
C ASP A 182 17.25 -2.65 -24.41
N ASN A 183 17.70 -3.47 -23.47
CA ASN A 183 17.53 -4.93 -23.48
C ASN A 183 16.92 -5.44 -22.17
N THR A 184 15.86 -4.76 -21.70
CA THR A 184 15.16 -5.12 -20.46
C THR A 184 13.71 -5.55 -20.71
N PRO A 185 13.46 -6.72 -21.34
CA PRO A 185 12.10 -7.24 -21.58
C PRO A 185 11.30 -7.49 -20.29
N GLN A 186 11.95 -7.42 -19.13
CA GLN A 186 11.33 -7.55 -17.82
C GLN A 186 10.41 -6.36 -17.50
N LEU A 187 10.67 -5.19 -18.09
CA LEU A 187 9.80 -4.02 -17.88
C LEU A 187 8.38 -4.29 -18.41
N GLU A 188 8.27 -5.04 -19.51
CA GLU A 188 7.02 -5.45 -20.15
C GLU A 188 6.22 -6.46 -19.31
N SER A 189 6.88 -7.19 -18.40
CA SER A 189 6.22 -8.16 -17.53
C SER A 189 5.71 -7.59 -16.20
N PHE A 190 6.14 -6.38 -15.81
CA PHE A 190 5.61 -5.74 -14.60
C PHE A 190 4.19 -5.23 -14.85
N LYS A 191 3.22 -5.68 -14.03
CA LYS A 191 1.88 -5.08 -14.00
C LYS A 191 1.97 -3.63 -13.52
N TYR A 192 2.87 -3.33 -12.59
CA TYR A 192 3.09 -2.00 -12.03
C TYR A 192 4.40 -1.36 -12.53
N CYS A 193 4.57 -1.26 -13.84
CA CYS A 193 5.76 -0.65 -14.46
C CYS A 193 5.80 0.90 -14.32
N TRP A 194 6.15 1.43 -13.14
CA TRP A 194 6.37 2.87 -12.85
C TRP A 194 7.78 3.16 -12.30
N ASP A 195 7.97 4.37 -11.77
CA ASP A 195 9.19 4.91 -11.17
C ASP A 195 9.98 3.87 -10.36
N LEU A 196 9.35 3.18 -9.41
CA LEU A 196 10.02 2.25 -8.53
C LEU A 196 10.62 1.06 -9.30
N THR A 197 9.81 0.38 -10.11
CA THR A 197 10.26 -0.75 -10.94
C THR A 197 11.27 -0.33 -12.02
N ILE A 198 11.10 0.85 -12.61
CA ILE A 198 11.96 1.37 -13.68
C ILE A 198 13.33 1.74 -13.11
N PHE A 199 13.37 2.55 -12.06
CA PHE A 199 14.64 2.99 -11.47
C PHE A 199 15.40 1.84 -10.82
N TRP A 200 14.71 0.90 -10.17
CA TRP A 200 15.35 -0.32 -9.71
C TRP A 200 15.97 -1.11 -10.88
N THR A 201 15.20 -1.36 -11.95
CA THR A 201 15.68 -2.08 -13.13
C THR A 201 16.91 -1.40 -13.74
N VAL A 202 16.89 -0.08 -13.87
CA VAL A 202 18.04 0.71 -14.34
C VAL A 202 19.23 0.56 -13.39
N MET A 203 19.03 0.64 -12.08
CA MET A 203 20.10 0.47 -11.07
C MET A 203 20.69 -0.95 -11.02
N THR A 204 20.00 -1.96 -11.55
CA THR A 204 20.64 -3.29 -11.74
C THR A 204 21.78 -3.24 -12.77
N LYS A 205 21.90 -2.16 -13.56
CA LYS A 205 22.92 -2.00 -14.61
C LYS A 205 24.10 -1.12 -14.21
N GLY A 206 24.06 -0.48 -13.04
CA GLY A 206 25.13 0.39 -12.58
C GLY A 206 24.73 1.25 -11.37
N LYS A 207 25.58 2.22 -11.04
CA LYS A 207 25.41 3.06 -9.85
C LYS A 207 24.51 4.27 -10.09
N ALA A 208 23.93 4.80 -9.03
CA ALA A 208 23.24 6.08 -9.04
C ALA A 208 24.02 7.13 -8.24
N TYR A 209 23.86 8.39 -8.60
CA TYR A 209 24.41 9.53 -7.85
C TYR A 209 23.31 10.55 -7.58
N ILE A 210 23.18 11.00 -6.33
CA ILE A 210 22.29 12.09 -5.96
C ILE A 210 23.09 13.35 -5.67
N HIS A 211 22.81 14.43 -6.39
CA HIS A 211 23.43 15.74 -6.21
C HIS A 211 22.73 16.55 -5.10
N ASN A 212 23.50 17.32 -4.34
CA ASN A 212 22.96 18.21 -3.31
C ASN A 212 22.54 19.59 -3.85
N PHE A 213 21.62 19.61 -4.82
CA PHE A 213 20.95 20.85 -5.25
C PHE A 213 19.45 20.61 -5.46
N PHE A 214 18.64 21.64 -5.25
CA PHE A 214 17.21 21.62 -5.52
C PHE A 214 16.94 22.01 -6.97
N GLY A 215 16.57 21.04 -7.80
CA GLY A 215 16.41 21.25 -9.24
C GLY A 215 14.97 21.26 -9.74
N ALA A 216 14.02 20.85 -8.91
CA ALA A 216 12.65 20.60 -9.32
C ALA A 216 11.67 20.65 -8.14
N VAL A 217 10.38 20.83 -8.46
CA VAL A 217 9.27 20.88 -7.51
C VAL A 217 8.24 19.81 -7.87
N TYR A 218 8.00 18.91 -6.91
CA TYR A 218 6.96 17.90 -6.94
C TYR A 218 5.64 18.49 -6.44
N ARG A 219 4.58 18.49 -7.24
CA ARG A 219 3.27 19.02 -6.83
C ARG A 219 2.45 17.98 -6.10
N ILE A 220 1.75 18.44 -5.06
CA ILE A 220 0.81 17.64 -4.28
C ILE A 220 -0.53 18.37 -4.33
N HIS A 221 -1.47 17.77 -5.05
CA HIS A 221 -2.82 18.29 -5.24
C HIS A 221 -3.86 17.17 -5.13
N SER A 222 -5.12 17.55 -4.91
CA SER A 222 -6.25 16.65 -4.70
C SER A 222 -6.65 15.83 -5.94
N GLU A 223 -6.22 16.24 -7.13
CA GLU A 223 -6.43 15.50 -8.40
C GLU A 223 -5.32 14.47 -8.68
N GLY A 224 -4.24 14.45 -7.89
CA GLY A 224 -3.10 13.56 -8.11
C GLY A 224 -3.45 12.08 -7.89
N HIS A 225 -3.03 11.22 -8.82
CA HIS A 225 -3.33 9.78 -8.80
C HIS A 225 -2.93 9.10 -7.48
N TRP A 226 -1.76 9.44 -6.91
CA TRP A 226 -1.33 8.90 -5.62
C TRP A 226 -2.08 9.55 -4.45
N SER A 227 -2.28 10.86 -4.47
CA SER A 227 -2.93 11.62 -3.40
C SER A 227 -4.36 11.15 -3.12
N GLN A 228 -5.11 10.80 -4.17
CA GLN A 228 -6.50 10.33 -4.06
C GLN A 228 -6.65 8.94 -3.42
N LYS A 229 -5.60 8.12 -3.40
CA LYS A 229 -5.69 6.78 -2.82
C LYS A 229 -5.78 6.85 -1.30
N ASN A 230 -6.74 6.12 -0.75
CA ASN A 230 -6.76 5.84 0.68
C ASN A 230 -5.54 5.01 1.08
N LEU A 231 -5.25 4.95 2.37
CA LEU A 231 -4.07 4.26 2.89
C LEU A 231 -4.03 2.78 2.48
N ASP A 232 -5.16 2.07 2.51
CA ASP A 232 -5.22 0.65 2.15
C ASP A 232 -4.81 0.40 0.70
N LYS A 233 -5.32 1.22 -0.23
CA LYS A 233 -4.97 1.14 -1.66
C LYS A 233 -3.50 1.43 -1.89
N LYS A 234 -2.90 2.38 -1.14
CA LYS A 234 -1.47 2.68 -1.20
C LYS A 234 -0.62 1.50 -0.74
N TYR A 235 -0.94 0.91 0.41
CA TYR A 235 -0.20 -0.24 0.95
C TYR A 235 -0.35 -1.48 0.08
N THR A 236 -1.55 -1.72 -0.44
CA THR A 236 -1.81 -2.83 -1.35
C THR A 236 -0.98 -2.69 -2.61
N GLN A 237 -0.99 -1.50 -3.24
CA GLN A 237 -0.21 -1.29 -4.44
C GLN A 237 1.28 -1.47 -4.17
N ASN A 238 1.80 -0.94 -3.07
CA ASN A 238 3.20 -1.15 -2.70
C ASN A 238 3.51 -2.64 -2.45
N TYR A 239 2.67 -3.36 -1.70
CA TYR A 239 2.80 -4.81 -1.52
C TYR A 239 2.91 -5.54 -2.86
N LEU A 240 2.03 -5.25 -3.81
CA LEU A 240 2.03 -5.87 -5.13
C LEU A 240 3.29 -5.52 -5.95
N ILE A 241 3.75 -4.27 -5.91
CA ILE A 241 5.00 -3.85 -6.55
C ILE A 241 6.19 -4.64 -5.98
N PHE A 242 6.29 -4.73 -4.65
CA PHE A 242 7.38 -5.45 -4.00
C PHE A 242 7.28 -6.97 -4.18
N GLU A 243 6.08 -7.52 -4.30
CA GLU A 243 5.87 -8.93 -4.68
C GLU A 243 6.40 -9.20 -6.09
N GLU A 244 6.09 -8.34 -7.07
CA GLU A 244 6.63 -8.46 -8.42
C GLU A 244 8.15 -8.39 -8.40
N LEU A 245 8.73 -7.41 -7.74
CA LEU A 245 10.18 -7.28 -7.62
C LEU A 245 10.83 -8.49 -6.95
N LEU A 246 10.21 -9.06 -5.91
CA LEU A 246 10.71 -10.25 -5.23
C LEU A 246 10.66 -11.50 -6.14
N LYS A 247 9.68 -11.60 -7.03
CA LYS A 247 9.65 -12.67 -8.06
C LYS A 247 10.83 -12.55 -9.02
N PHE A 248 11.31 -11.35 -9.31
CA PHE A 248 12.46 -11.11 -10.19
C PHE A 248 13.82 -11.26 -9.50
N ASP A 249 13.93 -10.86 -8.24
CA ASP A 249 15.17 -10.95 -7.46
C ASP A 249 14.89 -11.52 -6.04
N PRO A 250 14.62 -12.84 -5.92
CA PRO A 250 14.17 -13.46 -4.67
C PRO A 250 15.20 -13.40 -3.53
N GLU A 251 16.48 -13.29 -3.86
CA GLU A 251 17.59 -13.26 -2.90
C GLU A 251 17.88 -11.84 -2.39
N ASN A 252 17.17 -10.83 -2.92
CA ASN A 252 17.38 -9.44 -2.52
C ASN A 252 16.78 -9.17 -1.14
N ILE A 253 17.65 -9.13 -0.12
CA ILE A 253 17.26 -8.92 1.27
C ILE A 253 16.47 -7.63 1.50
N HIS A 254 16.74 -6.57 0.73
CA HIS A 254 16.05 -5.29 0.86
C HIS A 254 14.63 -5.34 0.31
N ILE A 255 14.45 -5.92 -0.89
CA ILE A 255 13.12 -6.15 -1.47
C ILE A 255 12.29 -7.03 -0.54
N LYS A 256 12.87 -8.15 -0.08
CA LYS A 256 12.22 -9.08 0.84
C LYS A 256 11.77 -8.39 2.13
N ARG A 257 12.65 -7.58 2.73
CA ARG A 257 12.34 -6.82 3.95
C ARG A 257 11.17 -5.86 3.72
N ILE A 258 11.15 -5.09 2.64
CA ILE A 258 10.06 -4.14 2.37
C ILE A 258 8.75 -4.86 2.02
N PHE A 259 8.83 -5.97 1.28
CA PHE A 259 7.69 -6.86 1.02
C PHE A 259 7.06 -7.34 2.33
N GLU A 260 7.86 -7.89 3.26
CA GLU A 260 7.39 -8.38 4.56
C GLU A 260 6.73 -7.28 5.39
N ILE A 261 7.26 -6.05 5.38
CA ILE A 261 6.63 -4.89 6.04
C ILE A 261 5.24 -4.61 5.46
N HIS A 262 5.11 -4.53 4.14
CA HIS A 262 3.82 -4.27 3.50
C HIS A 262 2.83 -5.42 3.70
N GLN A 263 3.29 -6.66 3.66
CA GLN A 263 2.48 -7.85 3.94
C GLN A 263 1.94 -7.83 5.38
N ASN A 264 2.81 -7.60 6.36
CA ASN A 264 2.41 -7.54 7.77
C ASN A 264 1.41 -6.40 8.05
N ASN A 265 1.58 -5.26 7.38
CA ASN A 265 0.65 -4.14 7.48
C ASN A 265 -0.75 -4.48 6.93
N LEU A 266 -0.83 -5.22 5.84
CA LEU A 266 -2.10 -5.68 5.28
C LEU A 266 -2.76 -6.73 6.18
N LEU A 267 -1.99 -7.71 6.67
CA LEU A 267 -2.48 -8.74 7.59
C LEU A 267 -3.00 -8.14 8.89
N TRP A 268 -2.30 -7.14 9.45
CA TRP A 268 -2.75 -6.39 10.62
C TRP A 268 -4.12 -5.76 10.40
N ARG A 269 -4.29 -5.09 9.25
CA ARG A 269 -5.55 -4.41 8.90
C ARG A 269 -6.70 -5.37 8.62
N ALA A 270 -6.39 -6.57 8.13
CA ALA A 270 -7.36 -7.64 7.82
C ALA A 270 -7.83 -8.45 9.03
N SER A 271 -7.10 -8.40 10.16
CA SER A 271 -7.47 -9.17 11.33
C SER A 271 -8.76 -8.64 11.98
N GLU A 272 -9.87 -9.39 11.85
CA GLU A 272 -11.13 -9.11 12.58
C GLU A 272 -10.91 -9.09 14.11
N ASN A 273 -9.90 -9.85 14.57
CA ASN A 273 -9.39 -9.79 15.93
C ASN A 273 -8.15 -8.89 15.96
N ARG A 274 -8.37 -7.58 16.05
CA ARG A 274 -7.37 -6.60 16.56
C ARG A 274 -7.04 -6.88 18.03
N LYS A 275 -6.81 -8.13 18.45
CA LYS A 275 -6.43 -8.53 19.81
C LYS A 275 -5.12 -9.35 19.83
N PRO A 276 -4.01 -8.88 19.23
CA PRO A 276 -2.75 -9.64 19.20
C PRO A 276 -2.10 -9.78 20.59
N LEU A 277 -2.50 -8.93 21.55
CA LEU A 277 -1.92 -8.92 22.88
C LEU A 277 -2.78 -9.79 23.81
N ASP A 278 -2.13 -10.77 24.44
CA ASP A 278 -2.79 -11.65 25.40
C ASP A 278 -2.98 -10.93 26.75
N LEU A 279 -4.20 -10.46 26.99
CA LEU A 279 -4.61 -9.80 28.24
C LEU A 279 -4.34 -10.67 29.49
N ASN A 280 -4.25 -12.00 29.36
CA ASN A 280 -3.95 -12.87 30.50
C ASN A 280 -2.50 -12.78 30.97
N LYS A 281 -1.61 -12.24 30.15
CA LYS A 281 -0.20 -12.01 30.51
C LYS A 281 0.01 -10.67 31.23
N ILE A 282 -1.02 -9.84 31.36
CA ILE A 282 -0.96 -8.58 32.10
C ILE A 282 -1.42 -8.83 33.53
N GLU A 283 -0.54 -8.56 34.49
CA GLU A 283 -0.79 -8.76 35.92
C GLU A 283 -1.86 -7.79 36.44
N ASN A 284 -1.73 -6.49 36.11
CA ASN A 284 -2.70 -5.46 36.46
C ASN A 284 -3.42 -4.92 35.23
N LYS A 285 -4.71 -5.27 35.08
CA LYS A 285 -5.56 -4.86 33.94
C LYS A 285 -6.10 -3.43 34.07
N SER A 286 -5.90 -2.78 35.22
CA SER A 286 -6.20 -1.37 35.42
C SER A 286 -4.92 -0.55 35.31
N PHE A 287 -4.74 0.09 34.16
CA PHE A 287 -3.58 0.91 33.84
C PHE A 287 -3.98 2.05 32.90
N THR A 288 -3.24 3.15 32.96
CA THR A 288 -3.46 4.31 32.09
C THR A 288 -2.21 4.58 31.26
N ILE A 289 -2.36 4.51 29.93
CA ILE A 289 -1.33 4.93 28.98
C ILE A 289 -1.54 6.41 28.63
N VAL A 290 -0.58 7.23 29.01
CA VAL A 290 -0.45 8.64 28.64
C VAL A 290 0.47 8.70 27.42
N SER A 291 -0.12 9.00 26.26
CA SER A 291 0.55 8.98 24.96
C SER A 291 0.39 10.34 24.29
N ASP A 292 1.43 10.78 23.58
CA ASP A 292 1.45 12.02 22.80
C ASP A 292 0.73 11.90 21.44
N ASP A 293 0.33 10.68 21.11
CA ASP A 293 -0.49 10.33 19.96
C ASP A 293 -1.45 9.16 20.29
N THR A 294 -2.11 8.66 19.25
CA THR A 294 -3.08 7.57 19.28
C THR A 294 -2.50 6.17 19.52
N TRP A 295 -1.17 5.98 19.64
CA TRP A 295 -0.56 4.65 19.85
C TRP A 295 -1.10 3.95 21.10
N GLY A 296 -1.30 4.70 22.19
CA GLY A 296 -1.89 4.15 23.41
C GLY A 296 -3.30 3.60 23.19
N ALA A 297 -4.11 4.23 22.34
CA ALA A 297 -5.43 3.74 21.98
C ALA A 297 -5.36 2.39 21.25
N GLU A 298 -4.38 2.22 20.36
CA GLU A 298 -4.15 0.95 19.67
C GLU A 298 -3.77 -0.18 20.63
N VAL A 299 -3.04 0.09 21.72
CA VAL A 299 -2.78 -0.91 22.79
C VAL A 299 -4.08 -1.41 23.42
N TYR A 300 -4.99 -0.50 23.79
CA TYR A 300 -6.29 -0.89 24.38
C TYR A 300 -7.14 -1.70 23.41
N LYS A 301 -7.18 -1.29 22.13
CA LYS A 301 -7.83 -2.06 21.05
C LYS A 301 -7.21 -3.46 20.96
N ALA A 302 -5.86 -3.52 20.92
CA ALA A 302 -5.05 -4.73 20.84
C ALA A 302 -5.19 -5.70 22.02
N LEU A 303 -5.70 -5.23 23.15
CA LEU A 303 -6.03 -6.05 24.33
C LEU A 303 -7.53 -6.36 24.42
N GLY A 304 -8.35 -5.71 23.60
CA GLY A 304 -9.80 -5.85 23.63
C GLY A 304 -10.45 -5.33 24.91
N ILE A 305 -9.90 -4.27 25.50
CA ILE A 305 -10.40 -3.66 26.74
C ILE A 305 -10.84 -2.19 26.51
N PRO A 306 -11.76 -1.65 27.32
CA PRO A 306 -12.14 -0.24 27.23
C PRO A 306 -10.97 0.71 27.47
N TYR A 307 -11.01 1.89 26.84
CA TYR A 307 -10.02 2.94 27.08
C TYR A 307 -10.06 3.41 28.54
N GLN A 308 -8.89 3.40 29.17
CA GLN A 308 -8.65 3.94 30.52
C GLN A 308 -7.77 5.20 30.45
N THR A 309 -7.86 5.94 29.33
CA THR A 309 -7.03 7.12 29.03
C THR A 309 -7.82 8.17 28.26
N PRO A 310 -7.69 9.47 28.57
CA PRO A 310 -8.32 10.54 27.81
C PRO A 310 -7.60 10.87 26.49
N PHE A 311 -6.38 10.36 26.27
CA PHE A 311 -5.51 10.70 25.13
C PHE A 311 -5.87 10.01 23.81
N VAL A 312 -7.06 9.43 23.69
CA VAL A 312 -7.50 8.75 22.47
C VAL A 312 -7.93 9.79 21.44
N GLY A 313 -7.37 9.73 20.23
CA GLY A 313 -7.67 10.66 19.14
C GLY A 313 -7.10 12.06 19.34
N ILE A 314 -6.08 12.18 20.19
CA ILE A 314 -5.45 13.45 20.56
C ILE A 314 -3.98 13.37 20.17
N HIS A 315 -3.49 14.44 19.56
CA HIS A 315 -2.07 14.67 19.36
C HIS A 315 -1.58 15.81 20.27
N ILE A 316 -0.38 15.63 20.81
CA ILE A 316 0.30 16.61 21.66
C ILE A 316 1.75 16.68 21.20
N TYR A 317 2.22 17.87 20.82
CA TYR A 317 3.62 18.06 20.45
C TYR A 317 4.54 17.85 21.66
N ASN A 318 5.73 17.29 21.41
CA ASN A 318 6.70 16.80 22.39
C ASN A 318 6.97 17.82 23.51
N LYS A 319 7.16 19.11 23.17
CA LYS A 319 7.40 20.17 24.16
C LYS A 319 6.24 20.35 25.14
N ASP A 320 5.00 20.23 24.68
CA ASP A 320 3.82 20.33 25.52
C ASP A 320 3.53 19.02 26.26
N PHE A 321 3.81 17.88 25.61
CA PHE A 321 3.72 16.58 26.25
C PHE A 321 4.66 16.47 27.43
N ILE A 322 5.90 16.94 27.30
CA ILE A 322 6.89 17.00 28.38
C ILE A 322 6.40 17.85 29.55
N LYS A 323 5.84 19.04 29.28
CA LYS A 323 5.25 19.89 30.33
C LYS A 323 4.14 19.15 31.06
N LEU A 324 3.22 18.53 30.30
CA LEU A 324 2.11 17.75 30.83
C LEU A 324 2.61 16.64 31.76
N VAL A 325 3.54 15.79 31.31
CA VAL A 325 3.97 14.63 32.10
C VAL A 325 4.91 14.99 33.25
N SER A 326 5.58 16.15 33.20
CA SER A 326 6.45 16.63 34.29
C SER A 326 5.68 16.90 35.59
N ASN A 327 4.38 17.19 35.50
CA ASN A 327 3.50 17.37 36.66
C ASN A 327 2.08 16.88 36.34
N PHE A 328 2.00 15.61 35.91
CA PHE A 328 0.80 15.03 35.30
C PHE A 328 -0.47 15.22 36.14
N GLU A 329 -0.46 14.82 37.41
CA GLU A 329 -1.65 14.86 38.28
C GLU A 329 -2.22 16.27 38.47
N ASN A 330 -1.35 17.27 38.57
CA ASN A 330 -1.80 18.65 38.75
C ASN A 330 -2.30 19.26 37.44
N ILE A 331 -1.67 18.91 36.31
CA ILE A 331 -1.97 19.51 35.01
C ILE A 331 -3.24 18.89 34.39
N ILE A 332 -3.40 17.56 34.45
CA ILE A 332 -4.53 16.86 33.83
C ILE A 332 -5.89 17.30 34.39
N ASN A 333 -5.90 17.80 35.62
CA ASN A 333 -7.09 18.27 36.32
C ASN A 333 -7.47 19.73 36.02
N GLN A 334 -6.68 20.44 35.22
CA GLN A 334 -6.97 21.81 34.81
C GLN A 334 -8.07 21.84 33.74
N ASN A 335 -8.63 23.04 33.52
CA ASN A 335 -9.68 23.24 32.52
C ASN A 335 -9.08 23.22 31.11
N ILE A 336 -9.90 22.81 30.14
CA ILE A 336 -9.60 22.93 28.71
C ILE A 336 -10.40 24.10 28.16
N GLN A 337 -9.73 25.05 27.53
CA GLN A 337 -10.36 26.11 26.77
C GLN A 337 -10.15 25.85 25.28
N PHE A 338 -11.23 25.71 24.50
CA PHE A 338 -11.12 25.60 23.06
C PHE A 338 -10.85 26.97 22.43
N VAL A 339 -9.95 26.98 21.45
CA VAL A 339 -9.58 28.16 20.68
C VAL A 339 -9.54 27.82 19.19
N PRO A 340 -9.71 28.80 18.29
CA PRO A 340 -9.51 28.58 16.87
C PRO A 340 -8.11 27.99 16.59
N ILE A 341 -8.02 27.00 15.70
CA ILE A 341 -6.74 26.37 15.34
C ILE A 341 -5.69 27.40 14.85
N SER A 342 -6.13 28.52 14.25
CA SER A 342 -5.24 29.62 13.84
C SER A 342 -4.45 30.25 14.99
N GLN A 343 -4.81 29.99 16.25
CA GLN A 343 -4.09 30.44 17.44
C GLN A 343 -3.06 29.41 17.96
N SER A 344 -3.00 28.22 17.34
CA SER A 344 -1.97 27.21 17.64
C SER A 344 -0.58 27.81 17.53
N LYS A 345 0.27 27.59 18.53
CA LYS A 345 1.70 27.90 18.41
C LYS A 345 2.43 26.94 17.47
N TYR A 346 1.78 25.83 17.11
CA TYR A 346 2.20 24.87 16.11
C TYR A 346 1.41 25.03 14.80
N VAL A 347 0.90 26.24 14.50
CA VAL A 347 0.05 26.48 13.32
C VAL A 347 0.75 26.11 12.00
N LYS A 348 2.09 26.22 11.96
CA LYS A 348 2.88 25.83 10.80
C LYS A 348 2.86 24.32 10.64
N GLU A 349 3.23 23.58 11.70
CA GLU A 349 3.27 22.13 11.79
C GLU A 349 1.87 21.48 11.61
N PHE A 350 0.81 22.18 12.01
CA PHE A 350 -0.60 21.78 11.82
C PHE A 350 -0.99 21.62 10.34
N GLN A 351 -0.61 22.59 9.50
CA GLN A 351 -0.92 22.56 8.06
C GLN A 351 -0.19 21.41 7.33
N GLU A 352 0.83 20.84 7.97
CA GLU A 352 1.68 19.80 7.41
C GLU A 352 1.14 18.40 7.62
N ASN A 353 0.52 18.14 8.78
CA ASN A 353 0.29 16.77 9.26
C ASN A 353 -1.17 16.32 9.29
N PHE A 354 -2.15 17.23 9.36
CA PHE A 354 -3.54 16.82 9.69
C PHE A 354 -4.63 17.24 8.71
N GLY A 355 -4.42 18.27 7.87
CA GLY A 355 -5.22 18.59 6.66
C GLY A 355 -6.73 18.86 6.82
N LYS A 356 -7.33 18.59 7.99
CA LYS A 356 -8.75 18.72 8.30
C LYS A 356 -8.94 19.60 9.54
N PRO A 357 -10.03 20.39 9.62
CA PRO A 357 -10.35 21.14 10.82
C PRO A 357 -10.73 20.19 11.96
N TYR A 358 -10.18 20.44 13.15
CA TYR A 358 -10.47 19.71 14.39
C TYR A 358 -10.46 20.65 15.61
N PRO A 359 -11.02 20.28 16.76
CA PRO A 359 -10.97 21.10 17.97
C PRO A 359 -9.55 21.26 18.53
N LEU A 360 -9.11 22.50 18.77
CA LEU A 360 -7.86 22.80 19.50
C LEU A 360 -8.19 23.21 20.93
N GLY A 361 -7.78 22.41 21.91
CA GLY A 361 -7.97 22.69 23.32
C GLY A 361 -6.68 23.16 23.99
N ILE A 362 -6.75 24.22 24.80
CA ILE A 362 -5.66 24.64 25.68
C ILE A 362 -5.92 24.08 27.06
N LEU A 363 -5.14 23.08 27.47
CA LEU A 363 -5.15 22.53 28.82
C LEU A 363 -4.33 23.43 29.76
N GLY A 364 -4.99 23.92 30.80
CA GLY A 364 -4.37 24.88 31.72
C GLY A 364 -4.11 26.21 31.04
N GLU A 365 -2.88 26.71 31.16
CA GLU A 365 -2.49 28.01 30.58
C GLU A 365 -1.77 27.90 29.23
N SER A 366 -1.20 26.74 28.89
CA SER A 366 -0.24 26.70 27.76
C SER A 366 -0.07 25.38 27.02
N ILE A 367 -0.80 24.31 27.36
CA ILE A 367 -0.61 22.99 26.73
C ILE A 367 -1.65 22.82 25.64
N GLU A 368 -1.21 22.64 24.40
CA GLU A 368 -2.11 22.41 23.26
C GLU A 368 -2.47 20.92 23.13
N LEU A 369 -3.77 20.65 23.09
CA LEU A 369 -4.37 19.35 22.83
C LEU A 369 -5.06 19.41 21.46
N HIS A 370 -4.52 18.67 20.49
CA HIS A 370 -5.05 18.62 19.13
C HIS A 370 -6.01 17.42 19.01
N PHE A 371 -7.32 17.66 19.03
CA PHE A 371 -8.33 16.59 19.00
C PHE A 371 -8.59 16.09 17.56
N ILE A 372 -7.56 15.52 16.94
CA ILE A 372 -7.51 15.20 15.50
C ILE A 372 -8.60 14.23 14.99
N ASP A 373 -9.13 13.37 15.85
CA ASP A 373 -10.19 12.40 15.48
C ASP A 373 -11.61 12.90 15.83
N TYR A 374 -11.75 14.17 16.23
CA TYR A 374 -13.02 14.72 16.72
C TYR A 374 -13.58 15.75 15.77
N THR A 375 -14.90 15.78 15.67
CA THR A 375 -15.61 16.68 14.75
C THR A 375 -16.12 17.95 15.43
N SER A 376 -16.20 17.97 16.76
CA SER A 376 -16.70 19.11 17.54
C SER A 376 -16.06 19.23 18.92
N GLU A 377 -16.02 20.46 19.44
CA GLU A 377 -15.52 20.77 20.80
C GLU A 377 -16.32 20.05 21.89
N GLU A 378 -17.64 19.92 21.69
CA GLU A 378 -18.55 19.22 22.60
C GLU A 378 -18.23 17.73 22.69
N GLU A 379 -18.03 17.07 21.55
CA GLU A 379 -17.63 15.66 21.49
C GLU A 379 -16.29 15.44 22.19
N ALA A 380 -15.30 16.29 21.87
CA ALA A 380 -13.96 16.25 22.43
C ALA A 380 -13.98 16.36 23.97
N ILE A 381 -14.66 17.35 24.52
CA ILE A 381 -14.67 17.59 25.97
C ILE A 381 -15.45 16.54 26.76
N ASN A 382 -16.54 16.02 26.18
CA ASN A 382 -17.33 14.96 26.80
C ASN A 382 -16.52 13.67 26.91
N GLN A 383 -15.87 13.26 25.81
CA GLN A 383 -15.02 12.07 25.78
C GLN A 383 -13.77 12.23 26.66
N TRP A 384 -13.16 13.42 26.68
CA TRP A 384 -12.06 13.74 27.59
C TRP A 384 -12.46 13.55 29.04
N ASN A 385 -13.55 14.17 29.49
CA ASN A 385 -13.98 14.13 30.89
C ASN A 385 -14.40 12.72 31.32
N GLU A 386 -15.12 11.98 30.47
CA GLU A 386 -15.50 10.60 30.74
C GLU A 386 -14.26 9.73 30.97
N ARG A 387 -13.26 9.82 30.09
CA ARG A 387 -12.06 8.98 30.15
C ARG A 387 -11.07 9.46 31.21
N LYS A 388 -11.01 10.76 31.50
CA LYS A 388 -10.23 11.32 32.61
C LYS A 388 -10.66 10.72 33.96
N SER A 389 -11.96 10.44 34.13
CA SER A 389 -12.49 9.80 35.34
C SER A 389 -12.01 8.35 35.54
N LYS A 390 -11.45 7.72 34.49
CA LYS A 390 -10.97 6.33 34.47
C LYS A 390 -9.46 6.22 34.69
N ILE A 391 -8.76 7.33 34.91
CA ILE A 391 -7.31 7.34 35.10
C ILE A 391 -6.94 6.55 36.36
N ASN A 392 -6.01 5.59 36.22
CA ASN A 392 -5.38 4.90 37.33
C ASN A 392 -4.02 5.55 37.64
N TYR A 393 -3.99 6.40 38.66
CA TYR A 393 -2.79 7.13 39.08
C TYR A 393 -1.68 6.23 39.65
N ASP A 394 -2.03 5.06 40.18
CA ASP A 394 -1.04 4.11 40.71
C ASP A 394 -0.30 3.34 39.59
N HIS A 395 -0.88 3.30 38.38
CA HIS A 395 -0.40 2.50 37.24
C HIS A 395 -0.37 3.32 35.94
N LEU A 396 0.44 4.38 35.97
CA LEU A 396 0.69 5.25 34.82
C LEU A 396 1.84 4.74 33.94
N PHE A 397 1.63 4.84 32.63
CA PHE A 397 2.56 4.45 31.58
C PHE A 397 2.69 5.59 30.58
N PHE A 398 3.90 6.09 30.35
CA PHE A 398 4.14 7.29 29.54
C PHE A 398 4.84 6.92 28.24
N LYS A 399 4.25 7.28 27.10
CA LYS A 399 4.84 7.02 25.78
C LYS A 399 4.97 8.32 25.01
N MET A 400 6.14 8.57 24.46
CA MET A 400 6.41 9.68 23.54
C MET A 400 6.92 9.15 22.21
N ASP A 401 6.48 9.77 21.11
CA ASP A 401 7.03 9.55 19.78
C ASP A 401 7.98 10.69 19.40
N GLY A 402 9.29 10.40 19.40
CA GLY A 402 10.32 11.34 19.01
C GLY A 402 10.44 11.54 17.50
N THR A 403 9.60 10.91 16.68
CA THR A 403 9.75 10.92 15.21
C THR A 403 8.95 11.98 14.48
N ARG A 404 7.86 12.44 15.09
CA ARG A 404 6.86 13.30 14.45
C ARG A 404 7.33 14.75 14.29
N GLU A 405 8.38 15.13 15.01
CA GLU A 405 8.96 16.47 14.98
C GLU A 405 10.39 16.45 14.42
N THR A 406 10.71 17.45 13.61
CA THR A 406 11.98 17.55 12.89
C THR A 406 13.12 18.03 13.79
N GLU A 407 12.88 19.01 14.66
CA GLU A 407 13.88 19.64 15.54
C GLU A 407 13.56 19.43 17.04
N ASN A 408 13.59 18.18 17.51
CA ASN A 408 13.10 17.80 18.84
C ASN A 408 14.11 17.00 19.69
N ILE A 409 15.40 17.08 19.38
CA ILE A 409 16.42 16.29 20.10
C ILE A 409 16.51 16.69 21.59
N ASP A 410 16.37 17.97 21.90
CA ASP A 410 16.42 18.47 23.26
C ASP A 410 15.20 18.03 24.06
N GLU A 411 14.02 17.99 23.42
CA GLU A 411 12.79 17.43 23.96
C GLU A 411 12.94 15.92 24.25
N ILE A 412 13.50 15.14 23.31
CA ILE A 412 13.78 13.71 23.53
C ILE A 412 14.66 13.51 24.77
N LYS A 413 15.76 14.28 24.88
CA LYS A 413 16.65 14.24 26.04
C LYS A 413 15.93 14.62 27.33
N GLN A 414 15.13 15.68 27.28
CA GLN A 414 14.38 16.14 28.43
C GLN A 414 13.39 15.06 28.91
N PHE A 415 12.62 14.45 28.00
CA PHE A 415 11.69 13.36 28.34
C PHE A 415 12.40 12.16 28.96
N VAL A 416 13.52 11.71 28.37
CA VAL A 416 14.32 10.60 28.91
C VAL A 416 14.87 10.92 30.31
N SER A 417 15.23 12.18 30.56
CA SER A 417 15.74 12.63 31.86
C SER A 417 14.68 12.74 32.97
N LEU A 418 13.38 12.72 32.63
CA LEU A 418 12.31 12.81 33.63
C LEU A 418 12.30 11.60 34.56
N GLY A 419 12.10 11.81 35.85
CA GLY A 419 12.00 10.75 36.87
C GLY A 419 10.73 9.89 36.81
N LEU A 420 10.12 9.72 35.63
CA LEU A 420 8.94 8.88 35.42
C LEU A 420 9.34 7.40 35.43
N LYS A 421 8.59 6.58 36.18
CA LYS A 421 8.90 5.17 36.41
C LYS A 421 8.72 4.32 35.15
N ASN A 422 7.53 4.34 34.55
CA ASN A 422 7.20 3.53 33.37
C ASN A 422 7.11 4.44 32.13
N LYS A 423 8.26 4.76 31.52
CA LYS A 423 8.29 5.61 30.31
C LYS A 423 8.98 4.92 29.14
N VAL A 424 8.55 5.23 27.93
CA VAL A 424 9.18 4.79 26.68
C VAL A 424 9.18 5.95 25.67
N CYS A 425 10.26 6.10 24.92
CA CYS A 425 10.35 7.03 23.80
C CYS A 425 10.73 6.26 22.54
N PHE A 426 9.91 6.37 21.50
CA PHE A 426 10.20 5.78 20.20
C PHE A 426 11.01 6.75 19.33
N LEU A 427 11.92 6.23 18.52
CA LEU A 427 12.65 6.99 17.51
C LEU A 427 12.82 6.14 16.24
N GLY A 428 12.58 6.73 15.09
CA GLY A 428 12.75 6.09 13.79
C GLY A 428 14.22 6.02 13.44
N PHE A 429 14.65 4.93 12.82
CA PHE A 429 16.06 4.69 12.50
C PHE A 429 16.69 5.77 11.62
N TYR A 430 15.91 6.39 10.72
CA TYR A 430 16.38 7.52 9.92
C TYR A 430 16.77 8.75 10.77
N GLN A 431 16.14 8.92 11.94
CA GLN A 431 16.49 9.96 12.90
C GLN A 431 17.57 9.54 13.90
N LEU A 432 18.08 8.30 13.84
CA LEU A 432 19.15 7.82 14.71
C LEU A 432 20.39 8.71 14.61
N GLY A 433 20.64 9.32 13.44
CA GLY A 433 21.71 10.30 13.25
C GLY A 433 21.68 11.45 14.26
N LYS A 434 20.50 11.86 14.73
CA LYS A 434 20.33 12.92 15.74
C LYS A 434 21.00 12.52 17.07
N VAL A 435 20.85 11.27 17.49
CA VAL A 435 21.27 10.78 18.82
C VAL A 435 22.41 9.76 18.78
N LYS A 436 22.99 9.48 17.60
CA LYS A 436 23.97 8.40 17.38
C LYS A 436 25.14 8.41 18.38
N ASN A 437 25.61 9.60 18.72
CA ASN A 437 26.74 9.84 19.62
C ASN A 437 26.32 10.27 21.03
N ASP A 438 25.02 10.27 21.31
CA ASP A 438 24.46 10.70 22.58
C ASP A 438 24.03 9.48 23.41
N PRO A 439 24.37 9.41 24.71
CA PRO A 439 23.97 8.30 25.58
C PRO A 439 22.47 8.08 25.66
N VAL A 440 21.65 9.11 25.36
CA VAL A 440 20.19 9.01 25.37
C VAL A 440 19.66 7.87 24.50
N LYS A 441 20.39 7.50 23.43
CA LYS A 441 19.98 6.45 22.48
C LYS A 441 19.71 5.10 23.13
N ASP A 442 20.42 4.78 24.22
CA ASP A 442 20.33 3.48 24.90
C ASP A 442 19.04 3.37 25.75
N GLU A 443 18.35 4.49 25.97
CA GLU A 443 17.06 4.59 26.66
C GLU A 443 15.88 4.78 25.68
N LEU A 444 16.15 4.74 24.37
CA LEU A 444 15.13 4.84 23.31
C LEU A 444 14.79 3.45 22.77
N VAL A 445 13.61 3.34 22.16
CA VAL A 445 13.29 2.22 21.29
C VAL A 445 13.45 2.68 19.85
N ILE A 446 14.52 2.20 19.20
CA ILE A 446 14.83 2.52 17.81
C ILE A 446 14.05 1.58 16.89
N MET A 447 13.23 2.17 16.02
CA MET A 447 12.41 1.45 15.05
C MET A 447 13.01 1.58 13.66
N GLU A 448 13.47 0.47 13.08
CA GLU A 448 14.00 0.46 11.71
C GLU A 448 12.89 0.73 10.68
N ASN A 449 11.70 0.18 10.92
CA ASN A 449 10.56 0.25 10.00
C ASN A 449 9.47 1.20 10.52
N TRP A 450 9.80 2.48 10.67
CA TRP A 450 8.87 3.49 11.15
C TRP A 450 7.92 3.99 10.05
N ALA A 451 6.67 4.30 10.43
CA ALA A 451 5.68 4.92 9.56
C ALA A 451 4.95 6.06 10.29
N PRO A 452 4.57 7.15 9.60
CA PRO A 452 3.97 8.36 10.20
C PRO A 452 2.53 8.20 10.68
N VAL A 453 1.90 7.06 10.44
CA VAL A 453 0.48 6.83 10.73
C VAL A 453 0.37 5.82 11.86
N SER A 454 -0.31 6.18 12.95
CA SER A 454 -0.44 5.42 14.20
C SER A 454 -0.90 3.97 14.03
N GLU A 455 -1.86 3.73 13.13
CA GLU A 455 -2.45 2.42 12.84
C GLU A 455 -1.47 1.48 12.13
N ILE A 456 -0.40 2.04 11.56
CA ILE A 456 0.74 1.31 10.97
C ILE A 456 1.92 1.30 11.96
N PHE A 457 2.14 2.40 12.67
CA PHE A 457 3.18 2.53 13.67
C PHE A 457 3.01 1.50 14.81
N PHE A 458 1.79 1.27 15.28
CA PHE A 458 1.51 0.32 16.37
C PHE A 458 1.99 -1.11 16.05
N PRO A 459 1.53 -1.81 14.98
CA PRO A 459 2.00 -3.15 14.68
C PRO A 459 3.51 -3.22 14.41
N CYS A 460 4.10 -2.21 13.73
CA CYS A 460 5.56 -2.13 13.58
C CYS A 460 6.27 -2.06 14.93
N SER A 461 5.76 -1.25 15.87
CA SER A 461 6.37 -1.07 17.20
C SER A 461 6.43 -2.36 18.02
N LEU A 462 5.46 -3.27 17.85
CA LEU A 462 5.44 -4.55 18.58
C LEU A 462 6.67 -5.43 18.26
N SER A 463 7.31 -5.21 17.12
CA SER A 463 8.53 -5.94 16.76
C SER A 463 9.77 -5.47 17.51
N TYR A 464 9.75 -4.22 17.98
CA TYR A 464 10.89 -3.57 18.66
C TYR A 464 10.62 -3.37 20.15
N PHE A 465 9.37 -3.54 20.58
CA PHE A 465 8.93 -3.24 21.94
C PHE A 465 7.93 -4.27 22.46
N ASN A 466 8.26 -4.87 23.61
CA ASN A 466 7.39 -5.80 24.32
C ASN A 466 6.42 -5.02 25.22
N VAL A 467 5.25 -4.69 24.68
CA VAL A 467 4.20 -3.95 25.40
C VAL A 467 3.73 -4.68 26.66
N ILE A 468 3.66 -6.02 26.64
CA ILE A 468 3.20 -6.82 27.80
C ILE A 468 4.20 -6.72 28.95
N ASP A 469 5.51 -6.90 28.66
CA ASP A 469 6.57 -6.75 29.67
C ASP A 469 6.53 -5.34 30.27
N TRP A 470 6.41 -4.32 29.42
CA TRP A 470 6.32 -2.94 29.87
C TRP A 470 5.12 -2.71 30.79
N LEU A 471 3.92 -3.16 30.42
CA LEU A 471 2.71 -3.03 31.24
C LEU A 471 2.78 -3.79 32.58
N ASN A 472 3.67 -4.78 32.71
CA ASN A 472 3.97 -5.46 33.97
C ASN A 472 5.08 -4.75 34.79
N GLY A 473 5.53 -3.58 34.36
CA GLY A 473 6.58 -2.79 35.03
C GLY A 473 8.00 -3.13 34.60
N GLY A 474 8.17 -3.95 33.55
CA GLY A 474 9.44 -4.20 32.90
C GLY A 474 9.90 -3.02 32.03
N LYS A 475 11.06 -3.16 31.38
CA LYS A 475 11.58 -2.12 30.48
C LYS A 475 10.99 -2.20 29.07
N GLY A 476 10.29 -3.28 28.72
CA GLY A 476 9.73 -3.51 27.39
C GLY A 476 10.75 -3.92 26.33
N TYR A 477 11.97 -4.30 26.73
CA TYR A 477 12.96 -4.88 25.83
C TYR A 477 12.86 -6.41 25.81
N TYR A 478 13.02 -7.00 24.64
CA TYR A 478 13.10 -8.47 24.52
C TYR A 478 14.41 -8.97 25.16
N THR A 479 14.32 -9.94 26.09
CA THR A 479 15.48 -10.48 26.83
C THR A 479 16.35 -11.45 26.01
N GLU A 480 15.82 -11.95 24.89
CA GLU A 480 16.54 -12.72 23.87
C GLU A 480 16.19 -12.11 22.51
N GLN A 481 17.15 -12.06 21.57
CA GLN A 481 16.87 -11.78 20.15
C GLN A 481 15.97 -12.91 19.63
N THR A 482 14.66 -12.78 19.86
CA THR A 482 13.68 -13.69 19.31
C THR A 482 13.53 -13.24 17.86
N PRO A 483 13.85 -14.09 16.87
CA PRO A 483 13.66 -13.72 15.47
C PRO A 483 12.20 -13.28 15.28
N TYR A 484 12.07 -12.17 14.58
CA TYR A 484 10.90 -11.38 14.22
C TYR A 484 9.63 -12.14 13.75
N ASN A 485 9.64 -13.48 13.67
CA ASN A 485 8.62 -14.26 12.95
C ASN A 485 7.77 -15.24 13.78
N ASP A 486 8.17 -15.66 14.98
CA ASP A 486 7.65 -16.95 15.49
C ASP A 486 6.57 -16.92 16.59
N THR A 487 6.14 -15.78 17.13
CA THR A 487 5.24 -15.80 18.31
C THR A 487 4.04 -14.86 18.29
N ILE A 488 4.06 -13.74 17.58
CA ILE A 488 2.86 -12.89 17.41
C ILE A 488 2.10 -13.26 16.14
N PHE A 489 2.82 -13.69 15.09
CA PHE A 489 2.30 -14.08 13.78
C PHE A 489 2.35 -15.60 13.53
N LYS A 490 2.26 -16.41 14.59
CA LYS A 490 2.40 -17.87 14.51
C LYS A 490 1.20 -18.53 13.80
N THR A 491 1.12 -18.40 12.48
CA THR A 491 0.30 -19.27 11.63
C THR A 491 0.99 -20.64 11.51
N ILE A 492 0.54 -21.57 12.35
CA ILE A 492 0.40 -23.02 12.10
C ILE A 492 1.37 -23.62 11.06
N THR A 493 2.66 -23.71 11.39
CA THR A 493 3.62 -24.51 10.63
C THR A 493 3.66 -25.94 11.18
N GLY A 494 2.94 -26.87 10.53
CA GLY A 494 2.91 -28.29 10.86
C GLY A 494 2.60 -29.18 9.66
N ARG A 495 3.66 -29.76 9.08
CA ARG A 495 3.77 -30.62 7.86
C ARG A 495 2.68 -31.69 7.64
N ALA A 496 2.32 -31.95 6.38
CA ALA A 496 2.62 -33.19 5.62
C ALA A 496 1.97 -33.17 4.21
N GLU A 497 2.75 -33.39 3.16
CA GLU A 497 2.27 -33.65 1.79
C GLU A 497 1.50 -34.98 1.71
N PHE A 498 0.39 -35.02 0.96
CA PHE A 498 0.02 -36.09 0.01
C PHE A 498 -1.01 -35.52 -0.98
N PHE A 499 -0.66 -35.49 -2.27
CA PHE A 499 -1.58 -35.17 -3.39
C PHE A 499 -2.57 -36.32 -3.61
N LEU A 500 -3.81 -35.97 -3.91
CA LEU A 500 -4.25 -35.94 -5.31
C LEU A 500 -5.30 -34.82 -5.49
N THR A 501 -6.58 -34.95 -5.76
CA THR A 501 -7.55 -35.01 -4.63
C THR A 501 -7.11 -34.36 -3.30
N PHE A 502 -8.07 -33.73 -2.61
CA PHE A 502 -8.00 -33.28 -1.21
C PHE A 502 -7.13 -32.06 -0.85
N ASP A 503 -7.77 -31.12 -0.16
CA ASP A 503 -7.33 -30.45 1.08
C ASP A 503 -8.61 -29.83 1.68
N LYS A 504 -9.26 -30.21 2.80
CA LYS A 504 -9.00 -30.89 4.09
C LYS A 504 -8.69 -29.96 5.28
N LYS A 505 -9.67 -29.11 5.59
CA LYS A 505 -10.35 -28.97 6.90
C LYS A 505 -11.37 -27.83 6.72
N ASP A 506 -12.68 -28.03 6.60
CA ASP A 506 -13.51 -29.04 7.24
C ASP A 506 -14.88 -29.05 6.55
N GLU A 507 -14.98 -29.63 5.36
CA GLU A 507 -16.24 -30.13 4.82
C GLU A 507 -16.01 -31.52 4.23
N ARG A 508 -16.97 -32.41 4.39
CA ARG A 508 -16.78 -33.87 4.32
C ARG A 508 -16.20 -34.30 2.98
N LYS A 509 -15.01 -34.89 3.01
CA LYS A 509 -14.41 -35.63 1.89
C LYS A 509 -15.35 -36.71 1.38
N ILE A 510 -15.88 -36.59 0.18
CA ILE A 510 -16.41 -37.72 -0.59
C ILE A 510 -15.49 -37.97 -1.79
N ASP A 511 -14.71 -39.04 -1.69
CA ASP A 511 -13.93 -39.59 -2.79
C ASP A 511 -14.86 -40.53 -3.60
N ALA A 512 -14.85 -40.43 -4.93
CA ALA A 512 -15.59 -41.32 -5.81
C ALA A 512 -15.18 -42.80 -5.65
N LEU A 513 -13.97 -43.07 -5.13
CA LEU A 513 -13.54 -44.42 -4.73
C LEU A 513 -14.18 -44.91 -3.42
N THR A 514 -14.68 -44.01 -2.57
CA THR A 514 -15.25 -44.36 -1.26
C THR A 514 -16.76 -44.65 -1.33
N TYR A 515 -17.47 -44.09 -2.32
CA TYR A 515 -18.89 -44.38 -2.59
C TYR A 515 -19.21 -44.46 -4.10
N PRO A 516 -18.67 -45.45 -4.84
CA PRO A 516 -18.89 -45.58 -6.28
C PRO A 516 -20.37 -45.83 -6.64
N ASP A 517 -21.13 -46.38 -5.70
CA ASP A 517 -22.56 -46.58 -5.86
C ASP A 517 -23.37 -45.32 -5.59
N ALA A 518 -22.75 -44.16 -5.31
CA ALA A 518 -23.47 -42.93 -4.92
C ALA A 518 -23.46 -41.81 -5.99
N TYR A 519 -22.38 -41.71 -6.78
CA TYR A 519 -22.19 -40.64 -7.76
C TYR A 519 -21.41 -41.12 -8.99
N HIS A 520 -21.75 -40.59 -10.17
CA HIS A 520 -21.00 -40.78 -11.41
C HIS A 520 -20.74 -39.44 -12.10
N LEU A 521 -19.47 -39.08 -12.22
CA LEU A 521 -19.02 -37.90 -12.98
C LEU A 521 -18.53 -38.33 -14.36
N LYS A 522 -19.03 -37.66 -15.40
CA LYS A 522 -18.61 -37.92 -16.79
C LYS A 522 -18.40 -36.60 -17.50
N ILE A 523 -17.22 -36.45 -18.10
CA ILE A 523 -16.95 -35.38 -19.06
C ILE A 523 -17.46 -35.86 -20.42
N ASP A 524 -18.33 -35.08 -21.03
CA ASP A 524 -18.79 -35.30 -22.40
C ASP A 524 -17.88 -34.52 -23.34
N HIS A 525 -16.90 -35.19 -23.93
CA HIS A 525 -15.91 -34.54 -24.79
C HIS A 525 -16.49 -34.02 -26.12
N GLU A 526 -17.70 -34.44 -26.52
CA GLU A 526 -18.35 -33.92 -27.73
C GLU A 526 -19.03 -32.58 -27.48
N THR A 527 -19.65 -32.41 -26.30
CA THR A 527 -20.36 -31.17 -25.93
C THR A 527 -19.58 -30.29 -24.96
N GLU A 528 -18.37 -30.72 -24.58
CA GLU A 528 -17.53 -30.09 -23.55
C GLU A 528 -18.29 -29.81 -22.24
N SER A 529 -19.22 -30.69 -21.89
CA SER A 529 -20.03 -30.56 -20.67
C SER A 529 -19.57 -31.50 -19.57
N VAL A 530 -19.83 -31.12 -18.32
CA VAL A 530 -19.65 -31.99 -17.15
C VAL A 530 -21.01 -32.49 -16.68
N LYS A 531 -21.20 -33.81 -16.72
CA LYS A 531 -22.41 -34.49 -16.25
C LYS A 531 -22.18 -35.11 -14.89
N ILE A 532 -23.07 -34.83 -13.97
CA ILE A 532 -23.01 -35.27 -12.58
C ILE A 532 -24.30 -36.02 -12.27
N LYS A 533 -24.19 -37.34 -12.07
CA LYS A 533 -25.28 -38.17 -11.57
C LYS A 533 -25.11 -38.43 -10.10
N TYR A 534 -26.18 -38.26 -9.33
CA TYR A 534 -26.19 -38.48 -7.88
C TYR A 534 -27.40 -39.34 -7.47
N ASN A 535 -27.30 -40.04 -6.34
CA ASN A 535 -28.41 -40.88 -5.84
C ASN A 535 -28.63 -40.88 -4.31
N LYS A 536 -27.97 -39.98 -3.57
CA LYS A 536 -28.12 -39.86 -2.11
C LYS A 536 -28.25 -38.42 -1.65
N LYS A 537 -28.88 -38.26 -0.47
CA LYS A 537 -28.99 -36.99 0.27
C LYS A 537 -27.65 -36.63 0.92
N ALA A 538 -26.87 -35.76 0.30
CA ALA A 538 -25.72 -35.12 0.95
C ALA A 538 -25.44 -33.75 0.31
N THR A 539 -24.90 -32.85 1.14
CA THR A 539 -24.39 -31.55 0.68
C THR A 539 -23.03 -31.78 0.01
N GLU A 540 -22.88 -31.57 -1.31
CA GLU A 540 -21.66 -31.91 -2.06
C GLU A 540 -21.12 -30.76 -2.93
N PHE A 541 -19.86 -30.39 -2.70
CA PHE A 541 -19.16 -29.34 -3.46
C PHE A 541 -18.55 -29.90 -4.75
N PHE A 542 -18.82 -29.24 -5.86
CA PHE A 542 -18.24 -29.51 -7.17
C PHE A 542 -17.29 -28.39 -7.57
N HIS A 543 -16.05 -28.73 -7.90
CA HIS A 543 -15.09 -27.80 -8.47
C HIS A 543 -15.19 -27.82 -10.00
N ILE A 544 -15.31 -26.64 -10.61
CA ILE A 544 -15.35 -26.51 -12.08
C ILE A 544 -14.23 -25.59 -12.54
N PRO A 545 -13.26 -26.09 -13.33
CA PRO A 545 -12.21 -25.26 -13.89
C PRO A 545 -12.76 -24.28 -14.94
N ALA A 546 -12.02 -23.18 -15.13
CA ALA A 546 -12.41 -22.04 -15.97
C ALA A 546 -12.69 -22.36 -17.44
N GLN A 547 -12.15 -23.45 -17.97
CA GLN A 547 -12.32 -23.90 -19.34
C GLN A 547 -12.44 -25.43 -19.38
N ILE A 548 -13.48 -25.94 -20.06
CA ILE A 548 -13.68 -27.39 -20.27
C ILE A 548 -13.00 -27.86 -21.58
N SER A 549 -12.49 -26.94 -22.40
CA SER A 549 -11.89 -27.27 -23.71
C SER A 549 -10.42 -27.69 -23.61
N ASN A 550 -10.04 -28.70 -24.40
CA ASN A 550 -8.71 -29.29 -24.48
C ASN A 550 -7.62 -28.32 -25.00
N GLN A 551 -7.02 -27.52 -24.13
CA GLN A 551 -5.60 -27.12 -24.17
C GLN A 551 -5.07 -27.06 -22.73
N GLU A 552 -3.75 -27.23 -22.57
CA GLU A 552 -3.06 -27.56 -21.32
C GLU A 552 -3.66 -26.94 -20.04
N LEU A 553 -4.06 -27.84 -19.14
CA LEU A 553 -4.47 -27.60 -17.76
C LEU A 553 -3.42 -26.75 -17.02
N ASN A 554 -3.65 -25.45 -16.90
CA ASN A 554 -3.04 -24.60 -15.85
C ASN A 554 -3.68 -23.20 -15.69
N GLU A 555 -4.85 -22.93 -16.26
CA GLU A 555 -5.47 -21.61 -16.11
C GLU A 555 -6.63 -21.66 -15.10
N SER A 556 -6.31 -21.18 -13.91
CA SER A 556 -7.29 -20.83 -12.87
C SER A 556 -8.12 -19.62 -13.34
N LEU A 557 -9.41 -19.57 -13.02
CA LEU A 557 -10.24 -18.40 -13.36
C LEU A 557 -9.84 -17.26 -12.42
N PHE A 558 -8.97 -16.36 -12.87
CA PHE A 558 -8.60 -15.17 -12.12
C PHE A 558 -9.68 -14.11 -12.25
N LEU A 559 -10.29 -13.71 -11.13
CA LEU A 559 -11.30 -12.65 -11.10
C LEU A 559 -10.89 -11.53 -10.18
N ASP A 560 -10.62 -10.37 -10.77
CA ASP A 560 -10.37 -9.17 -10.00
C ASP A 560 -11.69 -8.55 -9.52
N LEU A 561 -12.22 -9.01 -8.37
CA LEU A 561 -13.45 -8.46 -7.79
C LEU A 561 -13.34 -6.98 -7.34
N SER A 562 -12.15 -6.39 -7.37
CA SER A 562 -11.97 -4.95 -7.14
C SER A 562 -12.47 -4.11 -8.31
N ASP A 563 -12.52 -4.69 -9.51
CA ASP A 563 -13.18 -4.11 -10.67
C ASP A 563 -14.68 -4.41 -10.62
N PRO A 564 -15.56 -3.38 -10.59
CA PRO A 564 -17.00 -3.58 -10.64
C PRO A 564 -17.47 -4.43 -11.84
N GLU A 565 -16.73 -4.43 -12.96
CA GLU A 565 -17.09 -5.23 -14.14
C GLU A 565 -16.93 -6.74 -13.93
N ASN A 566 -16.08 -7.17 -12.98
CA ASN A 566 -15.79 -8.59 -12.73
C ASN A 566 -16.67 -9.19 -11.61
N ARG A 567 -17.64 -8.43 -11.10
CA ARG A 567 -18.54 -8.86 -10.01
C ARG A 567 -19.73 -9.68 -10.49
N HIS A 568 -19.77 -10.10 -11.76
CA HIS A 568 -20.83 -10.93 -12.30
C HIS A 568 -20.29 -12.21 -12.92
N VAL A 569 -20.93 -13.34 -12.56
CA VAL A 569 -20.64 -14.67 -13.13
C VAL A 569 -21.93 -15.29 -13.66
N PHE A 570 -21.87 -15.85 -14.86
CA PHE A 570 -22.97 -16.50 -15.55
C PHE A 570 -22.64 -17.98 -15.80
N LEU A 571 -23.54 -18.87 -15.41
CA LEU A 571 -23.39 -20.32 -15.54
C LEU A 571 -24.53 -20.89 -16.37
N LEU A 572 -24.22 -21.61 -17.46
CA LEU A 572 -25.21 -22.35 -18.23
C LEU A 572 -25.30 -23.78 -17.71
N THR A 573 -26.46 -24.13 -17.17
CA THR A 573 -26.67 -25.43 -16.52
C THR A 573 -28.12 -25.89 -16.63
N ARG A 574 -28.34 -27.19 -16.48
CA ARG A 574 -29.67 -27.80 -16.31
C ARG A 574 -29.61 -28.90 -15.26
N GLY A 575 -30.74 -29.24 -14.69
CA GLY A 575 -30.80 -30.34 -13.74
C GLY A 575 -32.20 -30.88 -13.52
N SER A 576 -32.27 -32.14 -13.12
CA SER A 576 -33.56 -32.80 -12.87
C SER A 576 -34.42 -32.06 -11.84
N ASN A 577 -35.73 -32.04 -12.07
CA ASN A 577 -36.71 -31.37 -11.22
C ASN A 577 -36.52 -31.64 -9.71
N GLY A 578 -36.40 -30.57 -8.91
CA GLY A 578 -36.16 -30.63 -7.45
C GLY A 578 -34.71 -30.42 -7.02
N THR A 579 -33.77 -30.35 -7.97
CA THR A 579 -32.36 -29.99 -7.72
C THR A 579 -32.23 -28.50 -7.47
N LYS A 580 -31.52 -28.12 -6.40
CA LYS A 580 -31.09 -26.74 -6.17
C LYS A 580 -29.60 -26.60 -6.37
N LEU A 581 -29.18 -25.48 -6.94
CA LEU A 581 -27.79 -25.10 -7.11
C LEU A 581 -27.46 -23.90 -6.24
N GLY A 582 -26.35 -23.95 -5.50
CA GLY A 582 -25.75 -22.84 -4.77
C GLY A 582 -24.28 -22.68 -5.16
N LEU A 583 -23.71 -21.50 -4.91
CA LEU A 583 -22.33 -21.18 -5.24
C LEU A 583 -21.52 -20.86 -3.97
N ASN A 584 -20.31 -21.40 -3.88
CA ASN A 584 -19.34 -21.09 -2.84
C ASN A 584 -18.04 -20.57 -3.49
N LEU A 585 -17.46 -19.52 -2.91
CA LEU A 585 -16.26 -18.87 -3.40
C LEU A 585 -15.04 -19.31 -2.58
N GLY A 586 -13.99 -19.74 -3.27
CA GLY A 586 -12.70 -20.01 -2.65
C GLY A 586 -11.60 -19.10 -3.20
N ALA A 587 -10.73 -18.61 -2.31
CA ALA A 587 -9.48 -17.94 -2.68
C ALA A 587 -8.29 -18.77 -2.18
N ARG A 588 -7.29 -18.96 -3.05
CA ARG A 588 -6.05 -19.70 -2.76
C ARG A 588 -4.83 -18.93 -3.28
N ALA A 589 -3.93 -18.53 -2.38
CA ALA A 589 -2.70 -17.84 -2.75
C ALA A 589 -1.76 -18.73 -3.60
N GLU A 590 -0.86 -18.14 -4.41
CA GLU A 590 0.11 -18.87 -5.28
C GLU A 590 1.09 -19.77 -4.54
N ASP A 591 1.26 -19.52 -3.25
CA ASP A 591 2.22 -20.13 -2.34
C ASP A 591 1.55 -21.02 -1.27
N ASN A 592 0.27 -21.36 -1.42
CA ASN A 592 -0.51 -22.19 -0.47
C ASN A 592 -0.55 -21.64 0.98
N LEU A 593 -0.27 -20.35 1.18
CA LEU A 593 -0.18 -19.75 2.51
C LEU A 593 -1.55 -19.45 3.14
N TYR A 594 -2.60 -19.33 2.31
CA TYR A 594 -3.97 -19.06 2.76
C TYR A 594 -5.01 -19.76 1.87
N ASP A 595 -5.93 -20.50 2.51
CA ASP A 595 -7.17 -20.97 1.91
C ASP A 595 -8.33 -20.27 2.63
N PHE A 596 -9.08 -19.45 1.90
CA PHE A 596 -10.33 -18.88 2.38
C PHE A 596 -11.47 -19.44 1.56
N VAL A 597 -12.36 -20.20 2.19
CA VAL A 597 -13.63 -20.64 1.61
C VAL A 597 -14.71 -19.81 2.26
N PHE A 598 -15.40 -18.98 1.47
CA PHE A 598 -16.52 -18.18 1.94
C PHE A 598 -17.82 -18.82 1.47
N GLU A 599 -18.45 -19.57 2.37
CA GLU A 599 -19.81 -20.05 2.18
C GLU A 599 -20.76 -18.86 2.10
N THR A 600 -21.21 -18.55 0.88
CA THR A 600 -22.32 -17.63 0.74
C THR A 600 -23.61 -18.40 1.07
N GLU A 601 -24.41 -17.95 2.05
CA GLU A 601 -25.81 -18.39 2.19
C GLU A 601 -26.71 -17.81 1.05
N GLY A 602 -26.12 -17.33 -0.04
CA GLY A 602 -26.77 -16.45 -1.01
C GLY A 602 -26.89 -17.10 -2.38
N ILE A 603 -28.14 -17.33 -2.80
CA ILE A 603 -28.59 -17.76 -4.14
C ILE A 603 -28.66 -19.29 -4.29
N GLU A 604 -29.75 -19.87 -3.78
CA GLU A 604 -30.21 -21.20 -4.20
C GLU A 604 -31.13 -21.06 -5.44
N GLN A 605 -30.70 -21.58 -6.58
CA GLN A 605 -31.50 -21.62 -7.81
C GLN A 605 -32.06 -23.02 -8.03
N GLN A 606 -33.38 -23.15 -8.21
CA GLN A 606 -33.98 -24.40 -8.64
C GLN A 606 -33.69 -24.62 -10.13
N LEU A 607 -33.19 -25.80 -10.49
CA LEU A 607 -32.87 -26.15 -11.87
C LEU A 607 -34.10 -26.72 -12.59
N SER A 608 -34.17 -26.49 -13.91
CA SER A 608 -35.15 -27.12 -14.81
C SER A 608 -34.48 -28.15 -15.73
N ASP A 609 -35.32 -28.93 -16.43
CA ASP A 609 -34.86 -29.95 -17.39
C ASP A 609 -34.28 -29.31 -18.68
N ASP A 610 -34.53 -28.02 -18.90
CA ASP A 610 -33.98 -27.21 -19.99
C ASP A 610 -32.72 -26.45 -19.54
N PHE A 611 -31.85 -26.09 -20.48
CA PHE A 611 -30.67 -25.28 -20.17
C PHE A 611 -31.06 -23.86 -19.80
N GLU A 612 -30.57 -23.41 -18.63
CA GLU A 612 -30.81 -22.09 -18.09
C GLU A 612 -29.49 -21.39 -17.76
N TRP A 613 -29.45 -20.08 -18.04
CA TRP A 613 -28.37 -19.20 -17.59
C TRP A 613 -28.68 -18.69 -16.19
N ILE A 614 -27.81 -19.04 -15.24
CA ILE A 614 -27.89 -18.58 -13.85
C ILE A 614 -26.89 -17.44 -13.67
N HIS A 615 -27.36 -16.31 -13.14
CA HIS A 615 -26.55 -15.13 -12.86
C HIS A 615 -26.25 -15.03 -11.37
N PHE A 616 -24.97 -14.98 -11.04
CA PHE A 616 -24.45 -14.69 -9.71
C PHE A 616 -23.89 -13.26 -9.69
N ASP A 617 -24.42 -12.42 -8.81
CA ASP A 617 -24.01 -11.03 -8.65
C ASP A 617 -23.31 -10.82 -7.31
N PHE A 618 -21.97 -10.68 -7.38
CA PHE A 618 -21.15 -10.49 -6.20
C PHE A 618 -21.12 -9.05 -5.69
N SER A 619 -21.68 -8.09 -6.43
CA SER A 619 -21.76 -6.69 -5.98
C SER A 619 -22.62 -6.53 -4.70
N LEU A 620 -23.45 -7.52 -4.41
CA LEU A 620 -24.30 -7.59 -3.22
C LEU A 620 -23.54 -8.01 -1.95
N PHE A 621 -22.34 -8.61 -2.08
CA PHE A 621 -21.53 -8.97 -0.92
C PHE A 621 -20.78 -7.75 -0.40
N LYS A 622 -21.08 -7.34 0.83
CA LYS A 622 -20.24 -6.40 1.57
C LYS A 622 -19.07 -7.16 2.16
N VAL A 623 -17.97 -7.21 1.42
CA VAL A 623 -16.68 -7.74 1.87
C VAL A 623 -15.77 -6.58 2.22
N ASP A 624 -15.00 -6.72 3.29
CA ASP A 624 -14.01 -5.70 3.62
C ASP A 624 -12.90 -5.67 2.55
N LEU A 625 -12.18 -4.55 2.48
CA LEU A 625 -11.17 -4.33 1.44
C LEU A 625 -10.06 -5.41 1.41
N PRO A 626 -9.58 -5.95 2.55
CA PRO A 626 -8.67 -7.10 2.56
C PRO A 626 -9.28 -8.34 1.89
N THR A 627 -10.55 -8.62 2.15
CA THR A 627 -11.23 -9.78 1.56
C THR A 627 -11.49 -9.55 0.07
N GLU A 628 -11.86 -8.33 -0.37
CA GLU A 628 -11.90 -7.96 -1.80
C GLU A 628 -10.55 -8.20 -2.51
N LEU A 629 -9.43 -7.92 -1.83
CA LEU A 629 -8.09 -8.11 -2.37
C LEU A 629 -7.66 -9.57 -2.41
N MET A 630 -8.03 -10.38 -1.41
CA MET A 630 -7.85 -11.83 -1.48
C MET A 630 -8.72 -12.45 -2.57
N PHE A 631 -9.94 -11.95 -2.74
CA PHE A 631 -10.84 -12.40 -3.80
C PHE A 631 -10.41 -11.94 -5.19
N SER A 632 -9.62 -10.86 -5.32
CA SER A 632 -9.02 -10.50 -6.62
C SER A 632 -8.14 -11.61 -7.20
N ARG A 633 -7.71 -12.55 -6.35
CA ARG A 633 -6.90 -13.73 -6.69
C ARG A 633 -7.69 -15.03 -6.60
N ILE A 634 -9.02 -14.99 -6.72
CA ILE A 634 -9.84 -16.20 -6.87
C ILE A 634 -9.21 -17.03 -7.99
N LYS A 635 -9.00 -18.31 -7.71
CA LYS A 635 -8.49 -19.27 -8.68
C LYS A 635 -9.55 -20.28 -9.08
N SER A 636 -10.52 -20.51 -8.19
CA SER A 636 -11.49 -21.59 -8.30
C SER A 636 -12.87 -21.18 -7.83
N PHE A 637 -13.86 -21.81 -8.45
CA PHE A 637 -15.26 -21.73 -8.08
C PHE A 637 -15.76 -23.09 -7.61
N TYR A 638 -16.58 -23.09 -6.57
CA TYR A 638 -17.25 -24.28 -6.10
C TYR A 638 -18.75 -24.12 -6.27
N ILE A 639 -19.38 -25.12 -6.83
CA ILE A 639 -20.83 -25.18 -7.01
C ILE A 639 -21.35 -26.30 -6.13
N TYR A 640 -22.28 -26.00 -5.25
CA TYR A 640 -22.96 -26.98 -4.41
C TYR A 640 -24.33 -27.31 -5.00
N ALA A 641 -24.70 -28.60 -5.04
CA ALA A 641 -26.04 -29.00 -5.41
C ALA A 641 -26.79 -29.71 -4.27
N ASN A 642 -27.95 -29.17 -3.89
CA ASN A 642 -28.82 -29.74 -2.86
C ASN A 642 -30.02 -30.46 -3.49
N PRO A 643 -30.04 -31.80 -3.51
CA PRO A 643 -31.23 -32.53 -3.92
C PRO A 643 -32.25 -32.56 -2.79
N LYS A 644 -33.41 -31.92 -2.99
CA LYS A 644 -34.54 -32.11 -2.07
C LYS A 644 -35.11 -33.52 -2.26
N GLU A 645 -35.12 -34.31 -1.18
CA GLU A 645 -35.73 -35.66 -1.07
C GLU A 645 -34.89 -36.84 -1.61
N GLU A 646 -35.30 -38.10 -1.36
CA GLU A 646 -34.56 -39.32 -1.78
C GLU A 646 -34.66 -39.53 -3.30
N ALA A 647 -34.08 -38.60 -4.06
CA ALA A 647 -34.13 -38.58 -5.51
C ALA A 647 -32.76 -38.89 -6.11
N ALA A 648 -32.75 -39.69 -7.18
CA ALA A 648 -31.65 -39.73 -8.12
C ALA A 648 -31.84 -38.62 -9.14
N GLY A 649 -30.77 -37.91 -9.49
CA GLY A 649 -30.83 -36.79 -10.41
C GLY A 649 -29.56 -36.63 -11.22
N GLU A 650 -29.64 -35.74 -12.22
CA GLU A 650 -28.54 -35.40 -13.11
C GLU A 650 -28.44 -33.87 -13.20
N ILE A 651 -27.20 -33.38 -13.14
CA ILE A 651 -26.85 -31.98 -13.40
C ILE A 651 -25.88 -31.98 -14.58
N GLU A 652 -26.14 -31.10 -15.54
CA GLU A 652 -25.25 -30.90 -16.69
C GLU A 652 -24.85 -29.45 -16.77
N ILE A 653 -23.53 -29.20 -16.71
CA ILE A 653 -22.93 -27.87 -16.75
C ILE A 653 -22.19 -27.73 -18.07
N MET A 654 -22.56 -26.70 -18.82
CA MET A 654 -22.14 -26.55 -20.22
C MET A 654 -21.18 -25.38 -20.43
N ALA A 655 -21.38 -24.26 -19.74
CA ALA A 655 -20.54 -23.07 -19.94
C ALA A 655 -20.50 -22.18 -18.69
N LEU A 656 -19.40 -21.44 -18.55
CA LEU A 656 -19.17 -20.44 -17.52
C LEU A 656 -18.63 -19.16 -18.17
N PHE A 657 -19.14 -18.00 -17.78
CA PHE A 657 -18.66 -16.69 -18.20
C PHE A 657 -18.52 -15.74 -17.02
N SER A 658 -17.50 -14.90 -17.02
CA SER A 658 -17.26 -13.86 -16.04
C SER A 658 -17.00 -12.52 -16.71
N GLY A 659 -17.67 -11.46 -16.24
CA GLY A 659 -17.55 -10.12 -16.79
C GLY A 659 -18.88 -9.36 -16.72
N SER A 660 -18.95 -8.15 -17.28
CA SER A 660 -20.15 -7.31 -17.14
C SER A 660 -21.39 -7.96 -17.77
N LYS A 661 -22.57 -7.60 -17.24
CA LYS A 661 -23.85 -8.06 -17.77
C LYS A 661 -24.04 -7.64 -19.23
N GLU A 662 -23.57 -6.45 -19.59
CA GLU A 662 -23.62 -5.91 -20.95
C GLU A 662 -22.78 -6.74 -21.91
N LYS A 663 -21.54 -7.10 -21.55
CA LYS A 663 -20.67 -7.97 -22.36
C LYS A 663 -21.27 -9.37 -22.55
N PHE A 664 -21.87 -9.91 -21.50
CA PHE A 664 -22.57 -11.19 -21.59
C PHE A 664 -23.78 -11.13 -22.53
N GLN A 665 -24.57 -10.06 -22.47
CA GLN A 665 -25.70 -9.84 -23.38
C GLN A 665 -25.27 -9.68 -24.84
N GLU A 666 -24.16 -8.98 -25.09
CA GLU A 666 -23.54 -8.88 -26.41
C GLU A 666 -23.06 -10.25 -26.94
N MET A 667 -22.53 -11.11 -26.07
CA MET A 667 -22.11 -12.47 -26.44
C MET A 667 -23.31 -13.38 -26.78
N LEU A 668 -24.48 -13.14 -26.16
CA LEU A 668 -25.69 -13.92 -26.43
C LEU A 668 -26.45 -13.49 -27.69
N SER A 669 -26.29 -12.24 -28.13
CA SER A 669 -26.91 -11.68 -29.35
C SER A 669 -26.18 -12.11 -30.61
#